data_AF-A0A355C7U6-F1
#
_entry.id   AF-A0A355C7U6-F1
#
_cell.length_a   1.000
_cell.length_b   1.000
_cell.length_c   1.000
_cell.angle_alpha   90.00
_cell.angle_beta   90.00
_cell.angle_gamma   90.00
#
_symmetry.space_group_name_H-M   'P 1'
#
loop_
_entity.id
_entity.type
_entity.pdbx_description
1 polymer ?
#
loop_
_entity_poly.entity_id
_entity_poly.type
_entity_poly.pdbx_seq_one_letter_code
_entity_poly.pdbx_strand_id
1 'polypeptide(L)'
;FVIFNFSRSYSQTVSNVQKPEDAAVVYVERNPKPVATKSEQENGFIVYPGHSLKMSFEHSRPDSMRLTVIDAFAAQGEIIPVTFCIYALRDIENAQLKISDLKKNDGTVIPATSMKPYIVKYLTKRFMYQKLQHLVNAPVYITSLENPVSISTDRSEKFWINFHSPEHALPGVYTGTITLQTEDASEEIPLKIRILPFKLPEPKGLLYGLYYMAYNQVFGNLKTVDEMRAQVRHDLADMRMHGMTSIGICNGVDPSSYTVSDKGEVKFHFDGNTLFELTMEAYKEYKFTEPVIDMSRAAQKATKGYQFGTPEYDSIYVSFYKELFKEAASKGWPAMYVQPYDEPGWHSQQERDENLHLLKVLKAAGIPTEIDGPGDNYFVNIAGPHADFWNYNAAISSEEDVQKARSEGRKVTLYNYDVSGWLGECGRWATGLFNWKFGLDGAFNWVYFGGREDLYNDFDSKIGDWMHHYPKTAAHPGGSSIGWENIRQGINDRHYLELCQQTISRAKAKGGVSAKAAEEADKMLKELRTSLSNNPAAQYKNMDWTMYLPEEEAKKHAFVSPIHGKISAYASGAYKYGNNLQLDDYDKIRRMVAAHIVHMMEKMEEVSPTGITIPPDVKISKTIPKPEFAQKTIHIPVLKSAPVIDGLITPNEWEEAAEVELTLNDGFEAPKMPTKVHCGLRNNMLYIAFTCTEEVIDFLTVNANKQGDNVTSDDCVEVFLDPGITQSKFYHVAVNPLGIYLTDGSYKDWNPDIKTAATINKEKQEWIVELGIPVKGMELAPRFGLNFNRERRPKDALLELSSWVMTRGGFGRPERFGTAIIVD
;
A
#
# COMPACT_ATOMS: atom_id res chain seq x y z
N PHE A 1 20.07 21.02 -17.48
CA PHE A 1 20.33 20.78 -16.06
C PHE A 1 19.54 21.78 -15.24
N VAL A 2 18.29 21.43 -14.92
CA VAL A 2 17.51 22.04 -13.85
C VAL A 2 17.40 20.91 -12.84
N ILE A 3 18.08 21.05 -11.71
CA ILE A 3 17.74 20.29 -10.51
C ILE A 3 16.34 20.79 -10.18
N PHE A 4 15.32 19.96 -10.36
CA PHE A 4 14.04 20.23 -9.71
C PHE A 4 14.33 20.17 -8.21
N ASN A 5 14.60 21.33 -7.63
CA ASN A 5 14.28 21.51 -6.22
C ASN A 5 12.80 21.20 -6.14
N PHE A 6 12.43 20.14 -5.43
CA PHE A 6 11.10 20.00 -4.86
C PHE A 6 10.88 21.21 -3.93
N SER A 7 10.61 22.38 -4.52
CA SER A 7 10.33 23.59 -3.79
C SER A 7 8.81 23.73 -3.71
N ARG A 8 8.32 23.39 -2.52
CA ARG A 8 7.04 23.84 -1.93
C ARG A 8 5.77 23.33 -2.60
N SER A 9 5.49 22.05 -2.41
CA SER A 9 4.16 21.61 -1.98
C SER A 9 4.33 20.84 -0.67
N TYR A 10 3.87 21.48 0.42
CA TYR A 10 3.79 20.95 1.79
C TYR A 10 5.03 20.22 2.34
N SER A 11 6.17 20.92 2.42
CA SER A 11 7.08 20.63 3.52
C SER A 11 6.35 21.02 4.80
N GLN A 12 6.03 20.04 5.65
CA GLN A 12 5.74 20.33 7.05
C GLN A 12 6.93 21.15 7.60
N THR A 13 6.76 22.46 7.74
CA THR A 13 7.58 23.27 8.64
C THR A 13 7.36 22.74 10.06
N VAL A 14 8.17 21.74 10.43
CA VAL A 14 8.25 21.18 11.78
C VAL A 14 8.49 22.33 12.74
N SER A 15 7.43 22.78 13.41
CA SER A 15 7.52 23.71 14.54
C SER A 15 8.32 23.02 15.65
N ASN A 16 9.44 23.61 16.07
CA ASN A 16 10.29 23.16 17.19
C ASN A 16 10.58 21.64 17.26
N VAL A 17 11.40 21.19 16.32
CA VAL A 17 12.35 20.05 16.37
C VAL A 17 11.87 18.79 17.10
N GLN A 18 10.87 18.09 16.55
CA GLN A 18 10.74 16.65 16.75
C GLN A 18 11.74 15.96 15.81
N LYS A 19 12.68 15.21 16.36
CA LYS A 19 13.69 14.52 15.54
C LYS A 19 13.09 13.22 14.98
N PRO A 20 13.48 12.73 13.79
CA PRO A 20 12.97 11.47 13.24
C PRO A 20 12.98 10.30 14.22
N GLU A 21 14.04 10.21 15.04
CA GLU A 21 14.21 9.22 16.10
C GLU A 21 13.13 9.28 17.20
N ASP A 22 12.43 10.42 17.37
CA ASP A 22 11.39 10.60 18.39
C ASP A 22 9.99 10.08 17.98
N ALA A 23 9.87 9.48 16.79
CA ALA A 23 8.61 8.97 16.24
C ALA A 23 8.60 7.44 16.08
N ALA A 24 9.26 6.71 16.99
CA ALA A 24 9.39 5.26 16.90
C ALA A 24 8.07 4.54 17.18
N VAL A 25 7.73 3.56 16.34
CA VAL A 25 6.68 2.57 16.58
C VAL A 25 7.38 1.25 16.86
N VAL A 26 7.07 0.64 18.00
CA VAL A 26 7.64 -0.66 18.39
C VAL A 26 6.57 -1.76 18.31
N TYR A 27 6.95 -2.93 17.81
CA TYR A 27 6.10 -4.11 17.90
C TYR A 27 6.24 -4.76 19.27
N VAL A 28 5.11 -5.03 19.93
CA VAL A 28 5.00 -5.68 21.23
C VAL A 28 4.47 -7.09 21.04
N GLU A 29 5.28 -8.07 21.44
CA GLU A 29 4.92 -9.48 21.40
C GLU A 29 4.10 -9.86 22.64
N ARG A 30 2.81 -10.17 22.42
CA ARG A 30 1.85 -10.52 23.47
C ARG A 30 1.68 -12.02 23.66
N ASN A 31 2.14 -12.84 22.73
CA ASN A 31 2.09 -14.29 22.90
C ASN A 31 2.86 -14.67 24.18
N PRO A 32 2.28 -15.57 25.00
CA PRO A 32 2.97 -16.07 26.18
C PRO A 32 4.25 -16.78 25.76
N LYS A 33 5.19 -16.96 26.70
CA LYS A 33 6.35 -17.81 26.43
C LYS A 33 5.86 -19.20 26.01
N PRO A 34 6.34 -19.74 24.89
CA PRO A 34 5.83 -21.00 24.38
C PRO A 34 6.22 -22.14 25.32
N VAL A 35 5.31 -23.09 25.50
CA VAL A 35 5.60 -24.32 26.24
C VAL A 35 6.21 -25.31 25.26
N ALA A 36 7.50 -25.57 25.43
CA ALA A 36 8.25 -26.51 24.60
C ALA A 36 7.97 -27.96 25.01
N THR A 37 7.81 -28.84 24.02
CA THR A 37 7.83 -30.30 24.20
C THR A 37 9.23 -30.77 24.62
N LYS A 38 9.34 -32.04 25.08
CA LYS A 38 10.66 -32.61 25.43
C LYS A 38 11.64 -32.58 24.26
N SER A 39 11.19 -32.97 23.06
CA SER A 39 12.00 -32.95 21.85
C SER A 39 12.46 -31.54 21.49
N GLU A 40 11.60 -30.54 21.63
CA GLU A 40 11.96 -29.14 21.38
C GLU A 40 12.97 -28.61 22.39
N GLN A 41 12.84 -28.99 23.68
CA GLN A 41 13.82 -28.66 24.71
C GLN A 41 15.18 -29.30 24.44
N GLU A 42 15.20 -30.55 24.00
CA GLU A 42 16.43 -31.28 23.61
C GLU A 42 17.07 -30.64 22.36
N ASN A 43 16.27 -30.33 21.34
CA ASN A 43 16.73 -29.65 20.13
C ASN A 43 17.22 -28.22 20.45
N GLY A 44 16.63 -27.56 21.44
CA GLY A 44 16.91 -26.18 21.82
C GLY A 44 16.11 -25.14 21.03
N PHE A 45 15.10 -25.55 20.26
CA PHE A 45 14.30 -24.66 19.44
C PHE A 45 12.90 -25.22 19.12
N ILE A 46 12.03 -24.33 18.67
CA ILE A 46 10.68 -24.61 18.18
C ILE A 46 10.57 -24.18 16.72
N VAL A 47 10.13 -25.07 15.84
CA VAL A 47 9.81 -24.75 14.44
C VAL A 47 8.31 -24.47 14.31
N TYR A 48 7.94 -23.34 13.71
CA TYR A 48 6.53 -22.94 13.60
C TYR A 48 6.20 -22.25 12.27
N PRO A 49 4.92 -22.25 11.85
CA PRO A 49 4.52 -21.63 10.59
C PRO A 49 4.74 -20.12 10.60
N GLY A 50 5.23 -19.58 9.48
CA GLY A 50 5.45 -18.15 9.30
C GLY A 50 4.99 -17.70 7.91
N HIS A 51 3.72 -17.32 7.76
CA HIS A 51 3.14 -16.89 6.48
C HIS A 51 3.98 -15.78 5.79
N SER A 52 4.10 -15.82 4.47
CA SER A 52 4.93 -14.87 3.68
C SER A 52 4.58 -13.40 3.95
N LEU A 53 3.28 -13.09 4.02
CA LEU A 53 2.75 -11.75 4.35
C LEU A 53 2.83 -11.35 5.83
N LYS A 54 3.09 -12.27 6.76
CA LYS A 54 3.13 -11.94 8.19
C LYS A 54 4.47 -11.27 8.52
N MET A 55 4.39 -10.09 9.13
CA MET A 55 5.55 -9.45 9.77
C MET A 55 5.95 -10.27 11.00
N SER A 56 6.99 -11.07 10.87
CA SER A 56 7.59 -11.82 11.97
C SER A 56 8.85 -11.07 12.39
N PHE A 57 8.89 -10.62 13.64
CA PHE A 57 10.01 -9.90 14.22
C PHE A 57 10.96 -10.88 14.90
N GLU A 58 12.18 -10.42 15.17
CA GLU A 58 13.19 -11.19 15.89
C GLU A 58 12.77 -11.59 17.31
N HIS A 59 11.80 -10.91 17.92
CA HIS A 59 11.23 -11.25 19.22
C HIS A 59 9.82 -11.84 19.13
N SER A 60 9.35 -12.16 17.91
CA SER A 60 8.08 -12.84 17.74
C SER A 60 8.11 -14.23 18.38
N ARG A 61 6.99 -14.66 18.96
CA ARG A 61 6.88 -15.97 19.61
C ARG A 61 5.89 -16.88 18.90
N PRO A 62 6.16 -18.20 18.81
CA PRO A 62 5.20 -19.16 18.33
C PRO A 62 3.98 -19.19 19.25
N ASP A 63 2.81 -19.41 18.65
CA ASP A 63 1.60 -19.76 19.40
C ASP A 63 1.63 -21.27 19.74
N SER A 64 0.47 -21.89 19.92
CA SER A 64 0.37 -23.34 20.13
C SER A 64 0.58 -24.17 18.86
N MET A 65 0.63 -23.55 17.67
CA MET A 65 0.80 -24.24 16.41
C MET A 65 2.27 -24.64 16.21
N ARG A 66 2.47 -25.83 15.65
CA ARG A 66 3.79 -26.35 15.27
C ARG A 66 3.79 -26.70 13.79
N LEU A 67 4.93 -26.49 13.15
CA LEU A 67 5.09 -26.84 11.76
C LEU A 67 5.38 -28.34 11.66
N THR A 68 4.43 -29.09 11.11
CA THR A 68 4.57 -30.55 10.93
C THR A 68 4.82 -30.96 9.49
N VAL A 69 4.36 -30.14 8.54
CA VAL A 69 4.57 -30.31 7.10
C VAL A 69 4.38 -28.97 6.41
N ILE A 70 5.15 -28.74 5.35
CA ILE A 70 4.91 -27.67 4.39
C ILE A 70 4.16 -28.26 3.19
N ASP A 71 2.92 -27.84 2.98
CA ASP A 71 2.09 -28.22 1.80
C ASP A 71 1.87 -27.00 0.90
N ALA A 72 2.52 -27.01 -0.26
CA ALA A 72 2.46 -25.94 -1.25
C ALA A 72 2.06 -26.46 -2.63
N PHE A 73 1.73 -25.55 -3.53
CA PHE A 73 1.49 -25.86 -4.95
C PHE A 73 2.01 -24.74 -5.84
N ALA A 74 2.42 -25.09 -7.05
CA ALA A 74 2.91 -24.16 -8.05
C ALA A 74 2.43 -24.57 -9.44
N ALA A 75 2.15 -23.59 -10.30
CA ALA A 75 2.09 -23.80 -11.74
C ALA A 75 3.48 -24.14 -12.29
N GLN A 76 3.53 -24.69 -13.50
CA GLN A 76 4.80 -24.92 -14.20
C GLN A 76 5.50 -23.58 -14.49
N GLY A 77 6.76 -23.44 -14.12
CA GLY A 77 7.52 -22.18 -14.27
C GLY A 77 7.27 -21.14 -13.18
N GLU A 78 6.35 -21.37 -12.24
CA GLU A 78 6.03 -20.40 -11.18
C GLU A 78 7.11 -20.35 -10.09
N ILE A 79 7.38 -19.15 -9.57
CA ILE A 79 8.17 -18.94 -8.35
C ILE A 79 7.23 -18.65 -7.19
N ILE A 80 7.21 -19.55 -6.19
CA ILE A 80 6.43 -19.39 -4.96
C ILE A 80 7.34 -19.31 -3.73
N PRO A 81 6.95 -18.55 -2.69
CA PRO A 81 7.65 -18.55 -1.42
C PRO A 81 7.20 -19.73 -0.54
N VAL A 82 8.17 -20.39 0.09
CA VAL A 82 8.00 -21.36 1.17
C VAL A 82 8.66 -20.78 2.41
N THR A 83 7.88 -20.52 3.46
CA THR A 83 8.36 -19.76 4.62
C THR A 83 8.01 -20.42 5.95
N PHE A 84 8.91 -20.31 6.92
CA PHE A 84 8.70 -20.77 8.29
C PHE A 84 9.62 -20.01 9.25
N CYS A 85 9.37 -20.16 10.55
CA CYS A 85 10.17 -19.52 11.58
C CYS A 85 10.74 -20.56 12.56
N ILE A 86 11.86 -20.21 13.18
CA ILE A 86 12.48 -20.94 14.29
C ILE A 86 12.52 -20.01 15.48
N TYR A 87 12.06 -20.46 16.64
CA TYR A 87 12.18 -19.77 17.92
C TYR A 87 13.18 -20.51 18.81
N ALA A 88 14.21 -19.80 19.26
CA ALA A 88 15.32 -20.36 20.03
C ALA A 88 15.02 -20.42 21.54
N LEU A 89 15.14 -21.62 22.12
CA LEU A 89 14.99 -21.87 23.57
C LEU A 89 16.31 -21.70 24.34
N ARG A 90 17.42 -21.72 23.63
CA ARG A 90 18.79 -21.45 24.06
C ARG A 90 19.55 -20.81 22.90
N ASP A 91 20.77 -20.34 23.13
CA ASP A 91 21.60 -19.84 22.03
C ASP A 91 21.89 -20.99 21.07
N ILE A 92 21.65 -20.75 19.78
CA ILE A 92 21.86 -21.70 18.69
C ILE A 92 23.01 -21.16 17.85
N GLU A 93 24.08 -21.93 17.74
CA GLU A 93 25.18 -21.66 16.85
C GLU A 93 25.06 -22.51 15.58
N ASN A 94 25.57 -21.97 14.47
CA ASN A 94 25.73 -22.69 13.20
C ASN A 94 24.45 -23.35 12.65
N ALA A 95 23.28 -22.69 12.77
CA ALA A 95 22.04 -23.19 12.17
C ALA A 95 22.11 -23.13 10.63
N GLN A 96 21.85 -24.25 9.96
CA GLN A 96 21.93 -24.43 8.52
C GLN A 96 20.68 -25.11 7.98
N LEU A 97 20.29 -24.76 6.76
CA LEU A 97 19.25 -25.49 6.02
C LEU A 97 19.88 -26.41 4.98
N LYS A 98 19.48 -27.67 4.98
CA LYS A 98 19.70 -28.62 3.88
C LYS A 98 18.36 -28.96 3.27
N ILE A 99 18.25 -28.85 1.95
CA ILE A 99 17.02 -29.13 1.22
C ILE A 99 17.27 -30.34 0.34
N SER A 100 16.43 -31.36 0.44
CA SER A 100 16.53 -32.54 -0.42
C SER A 100 15.92 -32.29 -1.80
N ASP A 101 16.29 -33.14 -2.75
CA ASP A 101 15.57 -33.27 -4.01
C ASP A 101 14.10 -33.62 -3.75
N LEU A 102 13.19 -33.01 -4.51
CA LEU A 102 11.78 -33.39 -4.46
C LEU A 102 11.55 -34.57 -5.38
N LYS A 103 10.94 -35.64 -4.86
CA LYS A 103 10.69 -36.87 -5.59
C LYS A 103 9.21 -37.15 -5.72
N LYS A 104 8.79 -37.57 -6.89
CA LYS A 104 7.46 -38.12 -7.15
C LYS A 104 7.51 -39.65 -7.00
N ASN A 105 6.35 -40.27 -6.75
CA ASN A 105 6.24 -41.73 -6.57
C ASN A 105 6.72 -42.57 -7.77
N ASP A 106 6.75 -41.98 -8.97
CA ASP A 106 7.24 -42.62 -10.20
C ASP A 106 8.77 -42.50 -10.40
N GLY A 107 9.48 -41.88 -9.45
CA GLY A 107 10.92 -41.64 -9.53
C GLY A 107 11.33 -40.34 -10.20
N THR A 108 10.39 -39.54 -10.71
CA THR A 108 10.69 -38.20 -11.26
C THR A 108 11.26 -37.29 -10.16
N VAL A 109 12.29 -36.53 -10.50
CA VAL A 109 13.02 -35.66 -9.56
C VAL A 109 12.94 -34.20 -9.99
N ILE A 110 12.67 -33.31 -9.04
CA ILE A 110 12.97 -31.88 -9.15
C ILE A 110 14.18 -31.63 -8.22
N PRO A 111 15.32 -31.14 -8.76
CA PRO A 111 16.53 -31.01 -7.99
C PRO A 111 16.40 -29.95 -6.90
N ALA A 112 17.13 -30.13 -5.79
CA ALA A 112 17.18 -29.16 -4.69
C ALA A 112 17.62 -27.76 -5.15
N THR A 113 18.33 -27.63 -6.28
CA THR A 113 18.71 -26.33 -6.87
C THR A 113 17.52 -25.48 -7.34
N SER A 114 16.33 -26.06 -7.48
CA SER A 114 15.07 -25.32 -7.68
C SER A 114 14.61 -24.59 -6.41
N MET A 115 15.23 -24.84 -5.26
CA MET A 115 14.95 -24.21 -3.99
C MET A 115 16.08 -23.25 -3.64
N LYS A 116 15.78 -21.95 -3.62
CA LYS A 116 16.76 -20.93 -3.23
C LYS A 116 16.46 -20.49 -1.79
N PRO A 117 17.29 -20.84 -0.80
CA PRO A 117 17.08 -20.44 0.58
C PRO A 117 17.61 -19.02 0.85
N TYR A 118 16.86 -18.30 1.67
CA TYR A 118 17.12 -16.96 2.13
C TYR A 118 16.77 -16.85 3.62
N ILE A 119 17.28 -15.82 4.27
CA ILE A 119 16.89 -15.41 5.61
C ILE A 119 16.36 -13.97 5.57
N VAL A 120 15.33 -13.70 6.37
CA VAL A 120 14.79 -12.35 6.53
C VAL A 120 15.76 -11.49 7.33
N LYS A 121 15.93 -10.24 6.91
CA LYS A 121 16.71 -9.21 7.59
C LYS A 121 15.82 -8.06 8.00
N TYR A 122 16.23 -7.44 9.10
CA TYR A 122 15.46 -6.42 9.79
C TYR A 122 16.15 -5.07 9.68
N LEU A 123 15.37 -4.02 9.47
CA LEU A 123 15.83 -2.63 9.43
C LEU A 123 14.82 -1.75 10.18
N THR A 124 15.28 -0.64 10.74
CA THR A 124 14.35 0.39 11.20
C THR A 124 13.89 1.20 9.98
N LYS A 125 12.61 1.14 9.65
CA LYS A 125 12.05 1.68 8.40
C LYS A 125 10.93 2.66 8.64
N ARG A 126 10.92 3.75 7.88
CA ARG A 126 9.75 4.64 7.80
C ARG A 126 8.59 3.91 7.12
N PHE A 127 7.37 4.20 7.56
CA PHE A 127 6.16 3.72 6.87
C PHE A 127 5.95 4.42 5.51
N MET A 128 6.58 5.58 5.34
CA MET A 128 6.55 6.41 4.14
C MET A 128 7.84 7.21 4.09
N TYR A 129 8.43 7.33 2.90
CA TYR A 129 9.71 8.02 2.73
C TYR A 129 9.70 9.48 3.26
N GLN A 130 8.57 10.18 3.27
CA GLN A 130 8.48 11.57 3.79
C GLN A 130 8.15 11.70 5.29
N LYS A 131 7.71 10.62 5.96
CA LYS A 131 7.20 10.69 7.34
C LYS A 131 8.28 10.42 8.37
N LEU A 132 8.17 11.07 9.53
CA LEU A 132 9.05 10.82 10.68
C LEU A 132 8.77 9.47 11.35
N GLN A 133 7.51 9.04 11.35
CA GLN A 133 7.10 7.79 11.98
C GLN A 133 7.75 6.58 11.29
N HIS A 134 8.32 5.70 12.12
CA HIS A 134 9.08 4.56 11.66
C HIS A 134 8.86 3.33 12.55
N LEU A 135 8.95 2.15 11.95
CA LEU A 135 8.87 0.87 12.64
C LEU A 135 10.28 0.40 13.02
N VAL A 136 10.48 0.17 14.32
CA VAL A 136 11.73 -0.38 14.86
C VAL A 136 11.86 -1.85 14.47
N ASN A 137 13.01 -2.20 13.90
CA ASN A 137 13.38 -3.56 13.56
C ASN A 137 12.34 -4.30 12.70
N ALA A 138 11.82 -3.62 11.68
CA ALA A 138 10.87 -4.18 10.73
C ALA A 138 11.52 -5.31 9.89
N PRO A 139 10.85 -6.44 9.64
CA PRO A 139 11.30 -7.43 8.66
C PRO A 139 11.11 -6.86 7.25
N VAL A 140 12.20 -6.67 6.51
CA VAL A 140 12.19 -5.78 5.32
C VAL A 140 12.64 -6.47 4.05
N TYR A 141 13.73 -7.24 4.09
CA TYR A 141 14.29 -7.87 2.90
C TYR A 141 14.80 -9.28 3.19
N ILE A 142 14.95 -10.06 2.14
CA ILE A 142 15.52 -11.40 2.18
C ILE A 142 16.92 -11.38 1.59
N THR A 143 17.85 -12.08 2.21
CA THR A 143 19.21 -12.24 1.69
C THR A 143 19.59 -13.71 1.58
N SER A 144 20.42 -14.06 0.60
CA SER A 144 20.79 -15.44 0.33
C SER A 144 21.40 -16.10 1.57
N LEU A 145 20.88 -17.27 1.92
CA LEU A 145 21.39 -18.05 3.05
C LEU A 145 22.61 -18.86 2.59
N GLU A 146 23.74 -18.19 2.45
CA GLU A 146 25.01 -18.81 2.04
C GLU A 146 25.82 -19.34 3.23
N ASN A 147 25.62 -18.75 4.41
CA ASN A 147 26.36 -19.07 5.63
C ASN A 147 25.41 -19.53 6.74
N PRO A 148 25.91 -20.34 7.69
CA PRO A 148 25.18 -20.68 8.91
C PRO A 148 24.78 -19.43 9.69
N VAL A 149 23.67 -19.51 10.42
CA VAL A 149 23.15 -18.39 11.23
C VAL A 149 23.17 -18.73 12.71
N SER A 150 23.50 -17.74 13.54
CA SER A 150 23.37 -17.84 14.99
C SER A 150 22.09 -17.17 15.44
N ILE A 151 21.37 -17.80 16.37
CA ILE A 151 20.07 -17.33 16.88
C ILE A 151 20.17 -17.29 18.40
N SER A 152 20.05 -16.10 19.00
CA SER A 152 20.09 -15.96 20.45
C SER A 152 18.81 -16.48 21.12
N THR A 153 18.93 -16.89 22.38
CA THR A 153 17.82 -17.34 23.23
C THR A 153 16.66 -16.33 23.25
N ASP A 154 15.41 -16.81 23.24
CA ASP A 154 14.17 -16.01 23.23
C ASP A 154 14.04 -15.10 21.98
N ARG A 155 14.65 -15.54 20.86
CA ARG A 155 14.55 -14.88 19.55
C ARG A 155 14.04 -15.82 18.47
N SER A 156 13.47 -15.23 17.43
CA SER A 156 12.99 -15.93 16.25
C SER A 156 13.72 -15.48 14.99
N GLU A 157 13.92 -16.41 14.07
CA GLU A 157 14.36 -16.10 12.71
C GLU A 157 13.38 -16.67 11.68
N LYS A 158 13.10 -15.88 10.64
CA LYS A 158 12.24 -16.28 9.52
C LYS A 158 13.07 -16.71 8.33
N PHE A 159 12.89 -17.96 7.92
CA PHE A 159 13.48 -18.53 6.73
C PHE A 159 12.52 -18.38 5.55
N TRP A 160 13.09 -18.07 4.39
CA TRP A 160 12.35 -17.85 3.15
C TRP A 160 12.99 -18.64 2.03
N ILE A 161 12.24 -19.52 1.37
CA ILE A 161 12.74 -20.36 0.29
C ILE A 161 11.91 -20.05 -0.95
N ASN A 162 12.55 -19.52 -2.00
CA ASN A 162 11.88 -19.40 -3.29
C ASN A 162 11.99 -20.74 -4.02
N PHE A 163 10.86 -21.42 -4.17
CA PHE A 163 10.74 -22.59 -5.03
C PHE A 163 10.45 -22.13 -6.46
N HIS A 164 11.40 -22.35 -7.36
CA HIS A 164 11.22 -22.18 -8.80
C HIS A 164 10.79 -23.50 -9.43
N SER A 165 9.50 -23.64 -9.68
CA SER A 165 8.91 -24.77 -10.40
C SER A 165 9.50 -24.85 -11.81
N PRO A 166 10.13 -25.97 -12.24
CA PRO A 166 10.65 -26.08 -13.59
C PRO A 166 9.55 -25.90 -14.65
N GLU A 167 9.88 -25.21 -15.74
CA GLU A 167 8.93 -24.91 -16.82
C GLU A 167 8.23 -26.15 -17.43
N HIS A 168 8.87 -27.31 -17.40
CA HIS A 168 8.35 -28.54 -17.98
C HIS A 168 8.20 -29.65 -16.94
N ALA A 169 8.11 -29.29 -15.65
CA ALA A 169 7.93 -30.26 -14.57
C ALA A 169 6.64 -31.09 -14.79
N LEU A 170 6.75 -32.41 -14.64
CA LEU A 170 5.58 -33.28 -14.77
C LEU A 170 4.59 -32.98 -13.64
N PRO A 171 3.28 -32.82 -13.94
CA PRO A 171 2.29 -32.57 -12.91
C PRO A 171 2.21 -33.71 -11.88
N GLY A 172 1.87 -33.35 -10.65
CA GLY A 172 1.77 -34.31 -9.54
C GLY A 172 2.31 -33.78 -8.23
N VAL A 173 2.32 -34.65 -7.22
CA VAL A 173 2.86 -34.33 -5.89
C VAL A 173 4.29 -34.83 -5.80
N TYR A 174 5.19 -33.92 -5.43
CA TYR A 174 6.57 -34.22 -5.10
C TYR A 174 6.78 -34.04 -3.60
N THR A 175 7.53 -34.96 -3.00
CA THR A 175 7.86 -34.94 -1.58
C THR A 175 9.36 -34.83 -1.40
N GLY A 176 9.77 -34.06 -0.40
CA GLY A 176 11.14 -33.92 0.06
C GLY A 176 11.16 -33.51 1.52
N THR A 177 12.30 -32.98 1.96
CA THR A 177 12.55 -32.60 3.35
C THR A 177 13.40 -31.35 3.38
N ILE A 178 13.07 -30.44 4.29
CA ILE A 178 13.97 -29.37 4.72
C ILE A 178 14.53 -29.81 6.07
N THR A 179 15.84 -30.03 6.13
CA THR A 179 16.53 -30.38 7.38
C THR A 179 17.16 -29.12 7.93
N LEU A 180 16.73 -28.75 9.14
CA LEU A 180 17.40 -27.75 9.95
C LEU A 180 18.47 -28.45 10.79
N GLN A 181 19.73 -28.10 10.53
CA GLN A 181 20.88 -28.63 11.24
C GLN A 181 21.47 -27.55 12.14
N THR A 182 21.68 -27.85 13.41
CA THR A 182 22.51 -27.08 14.34
C THR A 182 23.69 -27.94 14.77
N GLU A 183 24.57 -27.43 15.65
CA GLU A 183 25.65 -28.26 16.23
C GLU A 183 25.11 -29.44 17.04
N ASP A 184 24.06 -29.20 17.81
CA ASP A 184 23.53 -30.16 18.79
C ASP A 184 22.32 -30.97 18.29
N ALA A 185 21.66 -30.53 17.20
CA ALA A 185 20.38 -31.08 16.80
C ALA A 185 20.18 -31.09 15.28
N SER A 186 19.30 -31.98 14.82
CA SER A 186 18.83 -32.05 13.43
C SER A 186 17.33 -32.29 13.43
N GLU A 187 16.57 -31.36 12.88
CA GLU A 187 15.11 -31.46 12.76
C GLU A 187 14.72 -31.54 11.28
N GLU A 188 13.91 -32.53 10.93
CA GLU A 188 13.39 -32.70 9.57
C GLU A 188 11.97 -32.14 9.45
N ILE A 189 11.78 -31.24 8.49
CA ILE A 189 10.48 -30.67 8.14
C ILE A 189 10.04 -31.30 6.81
N PRO A 190 9.01 -32.16 6.82
CA PRO A 190 8.45 -32.72 5.60
C PRO A 190 7.97 -31.63 4.64
N LEU A 191 8.32 -31.78 3.36
CA LEU A 191 7.95 -30.86 2.30
C LEU A 191 7.15 -31.58 1.23
N LYS A 192 6.01 -31.01 0.86
CA LYS A 192 5.13 -31.51 -0.18
C LYS A 192 4.76 -30.37 -1.13
N ILE A 193 5.15 -30.50 -2.39
CA ILE A 193 4.83 -29.52 -3.43
C ILE A 193 4.06 -30.20 -4.55
N ARG A 194 2.88 -29.65 -4.86
CA ARG A 194 2.09 -30.06 -6.02
C ARG A 194 2.38 -29.19 -7.23
N ILE A 195 2.85 -29.80 -8.31
CA ILE A 195 2.96 -29.15 -9.62
C ILE A 195 1.62 -29.28 -10.34
N LEU A 196 1.01 -28.15 -10.69
CA LEU A 196 -0.25 -28.07 -11.42
C LEU A 196 -0.05 -28.37 -12.92
N PRO A 197 -1.08 -28.87 -13.63
CA PRO A 197 -0.97 -29.29 -15.02
C PRO A 197 -1.06 -28.15 -16.03
N PHE A 198 -0.59 -26.96 -15.67
CA PHE A 198 -0.59 -25.78 -16.53
C PHE A 198 0.54 -24.81 -16.18
N LYS A 199 0.89 -23.95 -17.14
CA LYS A 199 1.64 -22.71 -16.95
C LYS A 199 0.67 -21.56 -16.74
N LEU A 200 1.07 -20.56 -15.97
CA LEU A 200 0.32 -19.31 -15.91
C LEU A 200 0.49 -18.54 -17.23
N PRO A 201 -0.60 -18.03 -17.82
CA PRO A 201 -0.48 -17.15 -18.98
C PRO A 201 0.14 -15.82 -18.53
N GLU A 202 0.79 -15.13 -19.46
CA GLU A 202 1.06 -13.70 -19.37
C GLU A 202 0.09 -12.99 -20.33
N PRO A 203 -1.08 -12.52 -19.86
CA PRO A 203 -2.08 -11.91 -20.72
C PRO A 203 -1.57 -10.60 -21.31
N LYS A 204 -1.72 -10.42 -22.63
CA LYS A 204 -1.44 -9.14 -23.29
C LYS A 204 -2.34 -8.04 -22.74
N GLY A 205 -1.79 -6.86 -22.58
CA GLY A 205 -2.47 -5.66 -22.13
C GLY A 205 -2.55 -5.49 -20.61
N LEU A 206 -1.86 -6.32 -19.82
CA LEU A 206 -1.62 -6.10 -18.40
C LEU A 206 -0.25 -5.45 -18.19
N LEU A 207 -0.24 -4.14 -17.92
CA LEU A 207 0.95 -3.33 -17.73
C LEU A 207 1.36 -3.31 -16.25
N TYR A 208 2.30 -4.17 -15.88
CA TYR A 208 2.94 -4.14 -14.56
C TYR A 208 4.34 -3.53 -14.68
N GLY A 209 4.59 -2.45 -13.96
CA GLY A 209 5.88 -1.78 -14.02
C GLY A 209 6.28 -1.06 -12.75
N LEU A 210 7.54 -0.70 -12.69
CA LEU A 210 8.07 0.26 -11.73
C LEU A 210 8.68 1.41 -12.50
N TYR A 211 8.64 2.61 -11.92
CA TYR A 211 9.44 3.70 -12.45
C TYR A 211 10.93 3.39 -12.25
N TYR A 212 11.73 3.71 -13.27
CA TYR A 212 13.13 3.41 -13.37
C TYR A 212 13.94 4.70 -13.50
N MET A 213 14.65 5.01 -12.43
CA MET A 213 15.46 6.21 -12.27
C MET A 213 16.92 5.97 -12.59
N ALA A 214 17.68 7.06 -12.75
CA ALA A 214 19.12 6.98 -12.95
C ALA A 214 19.80 6.47 -11.67
N TYR A 215 20.84 5.68 -11.85
CA TYR A 215 21.62 5.06 -10.78
C TYR A 215 22.37 6.06 -9.91
N ASN A 216 22.57 7.28 -10.38
CA ASN A 216 23.45 8.26 -9.76
C ASN A 216 23.08 8.59 -8.32
N GLN A 217 21.79 8.54 -7.97
CA GLN A 217 21.32 8.79 -6.62
C GLN A 217 21.60 7.62 -5.65
N VAL A 218 21.74 6.40 -6.17
CA VAL A 218 21.80 5.15 -5.39
C VAL A 218 23.20 4.55 -5.38
N PHE A 219 23.91 4.63 -6.50
CA PHE A 219 25.22 4.01 -6.73
C PHE A 219 26.33 5.02 -7.02
N GLY A 220 26.03 6.32 -7.02
CA GLY A 220 26.91 7.35 -7.58
C GLY A 220 27.07 7.21 -9.10
N ASN A 221 28.03 7.93 -9.68
CA ASN A 221 28.29 7.84 -11.12
C ASN A 221 29.02 6.53 -11.43
N LEU A 222 28.32 5.57 -12.04
CA LEU A 222 28.95 4.47 -12.77
C LEU A 222 29.90 5.08 -13.82
N LYS A 223 31.14 4.60 -13.87
CA LYS A 223 32.23 5.30 -14.56
C LYS A 223 32.36 4.90 -16.03
N THR A 224 31.78 3.76 -16.40
CA THR A 224 31.90 3.18 -17.74
C THR A 224 30.54 2.74 -18.29
N VAL A 225 30.44 2.66 -19.62
CA VAL A 225 29.26 2.13 -20.33
C VAL A 225 29.00 0.66 -19.97
N ASP A 226 30.06 -0.12 -19.74
CA ASP A 226 29.93 -1.54 -19.40
C ASP A 226 29.36 -1.73 -17.98
N GLU A 227 29.78 -0.91 -17.01
CA GLU A 227 29.17 -0.91 -15.67
C GLU A 227 27.70 -0.52 -15.71
N MET A 228 27.34 0.53 -16.47
CA MET A 228 25.94 0.92 -16.68
C MET A 228 25.15 -0.22 -17.31
N ARG A 229 25.68 -0.84 -18.38
CA ARG A 229 25.01 -1.96 -19.07
C ARG A 229 24.80 -3.15 -18.14
N ALA A 230 25.79 -3.49 -17.31
CA ALA A 230 25.67 -4.57 -16.34
C ALA A 230 24.58 -4.28 -15.31
N GLN A 231 24.51 -3.05 -14.80
CA GLN A 231 23.48 -2.63 -13.84
C GLN A 231 22.08 -2.66 -14.46
N VAL A 232 21.89 -2.04 -15.62
CA VAL A 232 20.62 -2.08 -16.38
C VAL A 232 20.17 -3.53 -16.56
N ARG A 233 21.10 -4.41 -16.99
CA ARG A 233 20.78 -5.80 -17.24
C ARG A 233 20.39 -6.56 -15.99
N HIS A 234 21.05 -6.29 -14.88
CA HIS A 234 20.69 -6.88 -13.59
C HIS A 234 19.27 -6.48 -13.20
N ASP A 235 18.99 -5.17 -13.22
CA ASP A 235 17.72 -4.63 -12.74
C ASP A 235 16.53 -5.08 -13.59
N LEU A 236 16.66 -5.02 -14.92
CA LEU A 236 15.58 -5.44 -15.82
C LEU A 236 15.38 -6.96 -15.79
N ALA A 237 16.42 -7.76 -15.54
CA ALA A 237 16.26 -9.19 -15.30
C ALA A 237 15.48 -9.47 -14.01
N ASP A 238 15.80 -8.74 -12.94
CA ASP A 238 15.10 -8.87 -11.66
C ASP A 238 13.64 -8.43 -11.77
N MET A 239 13.36 -7.28 -12.41
CA MET A 239 12.01 -6.84 -12.73
C MET A 239 11.23 -7.87 -13.52
N ARG A 240 11.84 -8.46 -14.56
CA ARG A 240 11.19 -9.49 -15.37
C ARG A 240 10.88 -10.73 -14.54
N MET A 241 11.80 -11.17 -13.67
CA MET A 241 11.62 -12.30 -12.76
C MET A 241 10.47 -12.05 -11.75
N HIS A 242 10.21 -10.79 -11.42
CA HIS A 242 9.11 -10.37 -10.55
C HIS A 242 7.78 -10.12 -11.27
N GLY A 243 7.69 -10.46 -12.55
CA GLY A 243 6.46 -10.40 -13.33
C GLY A 243 6.19 -9.04 -13.97
N MET A 244 7.16 -8.11 -13.96
CA MET A 244 7.00 -6.85 -14.70
C MET A 244 6.91 -7.13 -16.20
N THR A 245 6.00 -6.42 -16.85
CA THR A 245 5.74 -6.45 -18.29
C THR A 245 6.02 -5.09 -18.93
N SER A 246 6.15 -4.02 -18.13
CA SER A 246 6.43 -2.65 -18.52
C SER A 246 7.39 -1.96 -17.53
N ILE A 247 7.84 -0.74 -17.86
CA ILE A 247 8.59 0.17 -16.98
C ILE A 247 8.16 1.62 -17.23
N GLY A 248 8.24 2.45 -16.19
CA GLY A 248 8.15 3.92 -16.31
C GLY A 248 9.55 4.52 -16.44
N ILE A 249 9.87 5.20 -17.52
CA ILE A 249 11.21 5.72 -17.78
C ILE A 249 11.30 7.16 -17.30
N CYS A 250 12.19 7.39 -16.32
CA CYS A 250 12.53 8.73 -15.86
C CYS A 250 13.71 9.33 -16.64
N ASN A 251 14.53 8.47 -17.25
CA ASN A 251 15.72 8.86 -18.02
C ASN A 251 15.49 8.61 -19.50
N GLY A 252 14.87 9.58 -20.16
CA GLY A 252 14.62 9.53 -21.60
C GLY A 252 15.86 9.85 -22.40
N VAL A 253 15.66 10.08 -23.70
CA VAL A 253 16.75 10.33 -24.64
C VAL A 253 17.64 11.48 -24.16
N ASP A 254 18.95 11.23 -24.11
CA ASP A 254 19.94 12.21 -23.70
C ASP A 254 20.07 13.32 -24.78
N PRO A 255 20.24 14.60 -24.40
CA PRO A 255 20.51 15.68 -25.35
C PRO A 255 21.72 15.45 -26.26
N SER A 256 22.68 14.63 -25.83
CA SER A 256 23.83 14.22 -26.65
C SER A 256 23.48 13.23 -27.75
N SER A 257 22.27 12.66 -27.80
CA SER A 257 21.82 11.68 -28.79
C SER A 257 20.93 12.26 -29.89
N TYR A 258 20.74 13.59 -29.95
CA TYR A 258 19.98 14.22 -31.04
C TYR A 258 20.46 15.62 -31.38
N THR A 259 20.06 16.08 -32.58
CA THR A 259 20.17 17.48 -33.01
C THR A 259 18.80 18.02 -33.39
N VAL A 260 18.56 19.31 -33.12
CA VAL A 260 17.40 20.05 -33.60
C VAL A 260 17.91 21.13 -34.56
N SER A 261 17.46 21.12 -35.81
CA SER A 261 17.86 22.14 -36.80
C SER A 261 17.16 23.48 -36.55
N ASP A 262 17.62 24.55 -37.22
CA ASP A 262 16.97 25.87 -37.19
C ASP A 262 15.52 25.85 -37.70
N LYS A 263 15.14 24.81 -38.45
CA LYS A 263 13.77 24.57 -38.94
C LYS A 263 12.95 23.67 -38.02
N GLY A 264 13.51 23.27 -36.88
CA GLY A 264 12.85 22.39 -35.91
C GLY A 264 12.86 20.91 -36.27
N GLU A 265 13.69 20.48 -37.23
CA GLU A 265 13.81 19.07 -37.59
C GLU A 265 14.68 18.34 -36.56
N VAL A 266 14.16 17.24 -36.01
CA VAL A 266 14.86 16.41 -35.02
C VAL A 266 15.52 15.23 -35.73
N LYS A 267 16.79 14.98 -35.41
CA LYS A 267 17.54 13.80 -35.89
C LYS A 267 18.24 13.14 -34.72
N PHE A 268 18.04 11.83 -34.54
CA PHE A 268 18.70 11.05 -33.51
C PHE A 268 20.00 10.42 -34.02
N HIS A 269 20.96 10.25 -33.12
CA HIS A 269 22.21 9.50 -33.31
C HIS A 269 22.46 8.66 -32.06
N PHE A 270 22.05 7.39 -32.15
CA PHE A 270 22.09 6.41 -31.07
C PHE A 270 23.35 5.54 -31.16
N ASP A 271 24.34 5.84 -30.31
CA ASP A 271 25.66 5.20 -30.26
C ASP A 271 25.74 3.99 -29.30
N GLY A 272 24.66 3.66 -28.60
CA GLY A 272 24.55 2.55 -27.66
C GLY A 272 25.26 2.78 -26.33
N ASN A 273 25.44 4.05 -25.93
CA ASN A 273 26.24 4.42 -24.77
C ASN A 273 25.48 5.21 -23.70
N THR A 274 24.24 5.63 -23.98
CA THR A 274 23.40 6.34 -23.00
C THR A 274 22.54 5.38 -22.19
N LEU A 275 22.12 5.82 -21.00
CA LEU A 275 21.26 5.03 -20.13
C LEU A 275 19.94 4.63 -20.80
N PHE A 276 19.33 5.54 -21.56
CA PHE A 276 18.12 5.27 -22.31
C PHE A 276 18.30 4.12 -23.30
N GLU A 277 19.37 4.16 -24.11
CA GLU A 277 19.64 3.13 -25.13
C GLU A 277 19.92 1.77 -24.48
N LEU A 278 20.73 1.75 -23.43
CA LEU A 278 21.02 0.51 -22.70
C LEU A 278 19.76 -0.08 -22.07
N THR A 279 18.86 0.77 -21.54
CA THR A 279 17.56 0.37 -20.99
C THR A 279 16.68 -0.25 -22.07
N MET A 280 16.57 0.38 -23.24
CA MET A 280 15.76 -0.16 -24.34
C MET A 280 16.30 -1.47 -24.91
N GLU A 281 17.63 -1.61 -25.01
CA GLU A 281 18.25 -2.86 -25.43
C GLU A 281 18.02 -3.99 -24.40
N ALA A 282 18.18 -3.71 -23.11
CA ALA A 282 17.91 -4.70 -22.06
C ALA A 282 16.41 -5.05 -21.98
N TYR A 283 15.51 -4.09 -22.19
CA TYR A 283 14.06 -4.32 -22.24
C TYR A 283 13.69 -5.33 -23.34
N LYS A 284 14.28 -5.15 -24.53
CA LYS A 284 14.17 -6.09 -25.65
C LYS A 284 14.82 -7.44 -25.33
N GLU A 285 16.03 -7.44 -24.76
CA GLU A 285 16.79 -8.65 -24.40
C GLU A 285 15.99 -9.57 -23.46
N TYR A 286 15.36 -9.00 -22.42
CA TYR A 286 14.56 -9.73 -21.44
C TYR A 286 13.09 -9.92 -21.81
N LYS A 287 12.71 -9.53 -23.03
CA LYS A 287 11.39 -9.82 -23.62
C LYS A 287 10.24 -9.35 -22.75
N PHE A 288 10.33 -8.12 -22.27
CA PHE A 288 9.16 -7.43 -21.74
C PHE A 288 8.11 -7.29 -22.87
N THR A 289 6.83 -7.34 -22.50
CA THR A 289 5.74 -7.60 -23.46
C THR A 289 4.83 -6.41 -23.72
N GLU A 290 4.88 -5.36 -22.90
CA GLU A 290 3.99 -4.21 -22.99
C GLU A 290 4.72 -2.93 -23.42
N PRO A 291 4.01 -1.83 -23.73
CA PRO A 291 4.63 -0.52 -23.95
C PRO A 291 5.25 0.05 -22.67
N VAL A 292 6.20 0.97 -22.80
CA VAL A 292 6.77 1.75 -21.67
C VAL A 292 6.04 3.08 -21.47
N ILE A 293 6.18 3.70 -20.31
CA ILE A 293 5.76 5.10 -20.06
C ILE A 293 7.00 5.98 -20.12
N ASP A 294 7.01 7.06 -20.91
CA ASP A 294 8.08 8.06 -20.91
C ASP A 294 7.66 9.32 -20.14
N MET A 295 8.21 9.48 -18.93
CA MET A 295 8.00 10.63 -18.03
C MET A 295 9.20 11.60 -18.04
N SER A 296 10.21 11.34 -18.86
CA SER A 296 11.52 11.99 -18.77
C SER A 296 11.57 13.47 -19.18
N ARG A 297 10.50 13.94 -19.82
CA ARG A 297 10.39 15.24 -20.48
C ARG A 297 11.49 15.51 -21.51
N ALA A 298 11.93 14.48 -22.24
CA ALA A 298 13.00 14.59 -23.24
C ALA A 298 12.67 15.59 -24.35
N ALA A 299 11.44 15.55 -24.89
CA ALA A 299 11.01 16.49 -25.92
C ALA A 299 10.96 17.96 -25.42
N GLN A 300 10.58 18.20 -24.16
CA GLN A 300 10.63 19.55 -23.57
C GLN A 300 12.07 20.09 -23.44
N LYS A 301 13.07 19.20 -23.33
CA LYS A 301 14.49 19.60 -23.39
C LYS A 301 14.90 19.95 -24.82
N ALA A 302 14.38 19.23 -25.83
CA ALA A 302 14.64 19.50 -27.24
C ALA A 302 14.02 20.83 -27.72
N THR A 303 12.91 21.25 -27.13
CA THR A 303 12.26 22.55 -27.43
C THR A 303 12.84 23.72 -26.63
N LYS A 304 13.94 23.52 -25.89
CA LYS A 304 14.58 24.58 -25.13
C LYS A 304 15.02 25.72 -26.05
N GLY A 305 14.50 26.92 -25.80
CA GLY A 305 14.77 28.13 -26.60
C GLY A 305 13.59 28.57 -27.46
N TYR A 306 12.53 27.75 -27.55
CA TYR A 306 11.27 28.10 -28.20
C TYR A 306 10.22 28.47 -27.15
N GLN A 307 9.36 29.43 -27.48
CA GLN A 307 8.29 29.86 -26.59
C GLN A 307 7.19 28.79 -26.52
N PHE A 308 6.87 28.31 -25.31
CA PHE A 308 5.80 27.33 -25.09
C PHE A 308 4.47 27.77 -25.70
N GLY A 309 3.73 26.82 -26.28
CA GLY A 309 2.40 27.06 -26.86
C GLY A 309 2.39 27.74 -28.23
N THR A 310 3.56 27.97 -28.83
CA THR A 310 3.67 28.47 -30.21
C THR A 310 3.63 27.32 -31.23
N PRO A 311 3.16 27.55 -32.47
CA PRO A 311 3.20 26.53 -33.53
C PRO A 311 4.59 25.94 -33.76
N GLU A 312 5.64 26.75 -33.62
CA GLU A 312 7.03 26.31 -33.74
C GLU A 312 7.42 25.34 -32.61
N TYR A 313 7.08 25.67 -31.36
CA TYR A 313 7.30 24.79 -30.22
C TYR A 313 6.58 23.45 -30.40
N ASP A 314 5.28 23.50 -30.72
CA ASP A 314 4.43 22.32 -30.85
C ASP A 314 4.92 21.42 -32.00
N SER A 315 5.34 22.01 -33.12
CA SER A 315 5.89 21.28 -34.26
C SER A 315 7.17 20.52 -33.90
N ILE A 316 8.08 21.13 -33.14
CA ILE A 316 9.33 20.48 -32.70
C ILE A 316 9.01 19.37 -31.69
N TYR A 317 8.13 19.66 -30.73
CA TYR A 317 7.70 18.70 -29.70
C TYR A 317 7.12 17.43 -30.32
N VAL A 318 6.22 17.58 -31.30
CA VAL A 318 5.63 16.46 -32.06
C VAL A 318 6.68 15.75 -32.93
N SER A 319 7.53 16.51 -33.62
CA SER A 319 8.55 15.94 -34.51
C SER A 319 9.56 15.09 -33.73
N PHE A 320 9.90 15.48 -32.51
CA PHE A 320 10.77 14.71 -31.61
C PHE A 320 10.22 13.30 -31.39
N TYR A 321 8.97 13.16 -30.94
CA TYR A 321 8.39 11.84 -30.67
C TYR A 321 8.11 11.04 -31.93
N LYS A 322 7.70 11.68 -33.03
CA LYS A 322 7.52 10.98 -34.32
C LYS A 322 8.82 10.34 -34.81
N GLU A 323 9.92 11.08 -34.77
CA GLU A 323 11.21 10.53 -35.18
C GLU A 323 11.72 9.50 -34.17
N LEU A 324 11.50 9.72 -32.87
CA LEU A 324 11.88 8.75 -31.83
C LEU A 324 11.16 7.42 -32.01
N PHE A 325 9.86 7.43 -32.30
CA PHE A 325 9.08 6.21 -32.50
C PHE A 325 9.48 5.48 -33.77
N LYS A 326 9.83 6.21 -34.83
CA LYS A 326 10.37 5.63 -36.07
C LYS A 326 11.71 4.94 -35.81
N GLU A 327 12.63 5.59 -35.10
CA GLU A 327 13.91 5.02 -34.70
C GLU A 327 13.72 3.81 -33.78
N ALA A 328 12.87 3.91 -32.76
CA ALA A 328 12.53 2.82 -31.86
C ALA A 328 11.98 1.60 -32.62
N ALA A 329 11.03 1.81 -33.54
CA ALA A 329 10.51 0.74 -34.39
C ALA A 329 11.59 0.08 -35.25
N SER A 330 12.51 0.87 -35.82
CA SER A 330 13.62 0.34 -36.62
C SER A 330 14.61 -0.52 -35.82
N LYS A 331 14.75 -0.24 -34.51
CA LYS A 331 15.62 -0.96 -33.58
C LYS A 331 14.92 -2.11 -32.83
N GLY A 332 13.61 -2.27 -33.04
CA GLY A 332 12.77 -3.22 -32.32
C GLY A 332 12.58 -2.88 -30.84
N TRP A 333 12.67 -1.61 -30.47
CA TRP A 333 12.39 -1.10 -29.13
C TRP A 333 10.88 -1.03 -28.86
N PRO A 334 10.45 -0.99 -27.58
CA PRO A 334 9.03 -0.96 -27.25
C PRO A 334 8.32 0.31 -27.73
N ALA A 335 7.01 0.18 -27.94
CA ALA A 335 6.13 1.34 -28.04
C ALA A 335 6.14 2.11 -26.70
N MET A 336 5.82 3.41 -26.75
CA MET A 336 5.90 4.30 -25.59
C MET A 336 4.61 5.12 -25.48
N TYR A 337 4.09 5.27 -24.27
CA TYR A 337 3.12 6.31 -23.94
C TYR A 337 3.87 7.52 -23.39
N VAL A 338 3.56 8.71 -23.89
CA VAL A 338 4.20 9.95 -23.42
C VAL A 338 3.42 10.52 -22.25
N GLN A 339 4.08 10.73 -21.12
CA GLN A 339 3.56 11.42 -19.94
C GLN A 339 4.14 12.85 -19.92
N PRO A 340 3.37 13.89 -20.31
CA PRO A 340 3.92 15.24 -20.44
C PRO A 340 4.31 15.86 -19.09
N TYR A 341 3.48 15.65 -18.06
CA TYR A 341 3.66 16.13 -16.69
C TYR A 341 3.38 15.00 -15.70
N ASP A 342 4.05 15.09 -14.55
CA ASP A 342 3.94 14.16 -13.42
C ASP A 342 2.89 14.70 -12.46
N GLU A 343 1.82 13.94 -12.23
CA GLU A 343 0.70 14.23 -11.31
C GLU A 343 0.09 15.65 -11.45
N PRO A 344 -0.27 16.11 -12.67
CA PRO A 344 -0.71 17.48 -12.95
C PRO A 344 -1.84 18.00 -12.04
N GLY A 345 -2.70 17.11 -11.51
CA GLY A 345 -3.79 17.48 -10.59
C GLY A 345 -3.31 18.23 -9.33
N TRP A 346 -2.10 17.92 -8.83
CA TRP A 346 -1.53 18.53 -7.61
C TRP A 346 -0.69 19.78 -7.87
N HIS A 347 -0.56 20.19 -9.13
CA HIS A 347 0.28 21.32 -9.53
C HIS A 347 -0.52 22.62 -9.73
N SER A 348 0.18 23.68 -10.08
CA SER A 348 -0.44 24.99 -10.33
C SER A 348 -1.42 24.95 -11.52
N GLN A 349 -2.32 25.93 -11.61
CA GLN A 349 -3.22 26.05 -12.76
C GLN A 349 -2.45 26.16 -14.08
N GLN A 350 -1.32 26.89 -14.08
CA GLN A 350 -0.46 27.02 -15.24
C GLN A 350 0.05 25.65 -15.71
N GLU A 351 0.58 24.81 -14.80
CA GLU A 351 1.09 23.49 -15.16
C GLU A 351 -0.02 22.55 -15.64
N ARG A 352 -1.23 22.66 -15.08
CA ARG A 352 -2.42 21.96 -15.58
C ARG A 352 -2.79 22.40 -17.01
N ASP A 353 -2.71 23.68 -17.31
CA ASP A 353 -3.01 24.21 -18.64
C ASP A 353 -1.93 23.80 -19.65
N GLU A 354 -0.66 23.84 -19.26
CA GLU A 354 0.48 23.38 -20.06
C GLU A 354 0.38 21.88 -20.37
N ASN A 355 0.07 21.05 -19.36
CA ASN A 355 -0.17 19.62 -19.56
C ASN A 355 -1.33 19.36 -20.53
N LEU A 356 -2.46 20.05 -20.33
CA LEU A 356 -3.63 19.91 -21.20
C LEU A 356 -3.32 20.31 -22.65
N HIS A 357 -2.54 21.37 -22.85
CA HIS A 357 -2.06 21.78 -24.17
C HIS A 357 -1.22 20.67 -24.83
N LEU A 358 -0.22 20.14 -24.13
CA LEU A 358 0.64 19.07 -24.67
C LEU A 358 -0.13 17.79 -24.98
N LEU A 359 -1.06 17.36 -24.12
CA LEU A 359 -1.92 16.20 -24.37
C LEU A 359 -2.74 16.39 -25.66
N LYS A 360 -3.32 17.58 -25.89
CA LYS A 360 -4.07 17.88 -27.12
C LYS A 360 -3.18 17.87 -28.35
N VAL A 361 -2.00 18.47 -28.27
CA VAL A 361 -1.02 18.52 -29.36
C VAL A 361 -0.58 17.11 -29.76
N LEU A 362 -0.23 16.27 -28.79
CA LEU A 362 0.18 14.88 -29.03
C LEU A 362 -0.96 14.03 -29.59
N LYS A 363 -2.17 14.15 -29.03
CA LYS A 363 -3.36 13.43 -29.50
C LYS A 363 -3.72 13.80 -30.95
N ALA A 364 -3.66 15.09 -31.30
CA ALA A 364 -3.88 15.54 -32.67
C ALA A 364 -2.83 14.97 -33.65
N ALA A 365 -1.63 14.66 -33.17
CA ALA A 365 -0.56 14.06 -33.93
C ALA A 365 -0.59 12.51 -33.97
N GLY A 366 -1.53 11.87 -33.27
CA GLY A 366 -1.62 10.41 -33.16
C GLY A 366 -0.53 9.78 -32.28
N ILE A 367 0.09 10.56 -31.38
CA ILE A 367 1.08 10.07 -30.41
C ILE A 367 0.32 9.63 -29.15
N PRO A 368 0.51 8.39 -28.67
CA PRO A 368 -0.23 7.88 -27.53
C PRO A 368 0.29 8.51 -26.24
N THR A 369 -0.65 8.85 -25.36
CA THR A 369 -0.38 9.65 -24.16
C THR A 369 -0.86 9.00 -22.88
N GLU A 370 -0.16 9.29 -21.81
CA GLU A 370 -0.50 8.88 -20.45
C GLU A 370 -0.74 10.12 -19.57
N ILE A 371 -1.61 9.94 -18.58
CA ILE A 371 -1.77 10.86 -17.46
C ILE A 371 -1.89 10.08 -16.15
N ASP A 372 -1.22 10.58 -15.12
CA ASP A 372 -1.31 10.12 -13.74
C ASP A 372 -1.94 11.17 -12.81
N GLY A 373 -2.44 10.71 -11.66
CA GLY A 373 -2.99 11.60 -10.63
C GLY A 373 -4.15 11.03 -9.82
N PRO A 374 -4.76 11.84 -8.92
CA PRO A 374 -5.66 11.38 -7.85
C PRO A 374 -7.08 11.01 -8.31
N GLY A 375 -7.35 10.91 -9.63
CA GLY A 375 -8.71 10.66 -10.13
C GLY A 375 -9.68 11.82 -9.89
N ASP A 376 -9.18 13.04 -9.73
CA ASP A 376 -10.01 14.23 -9.53
C ASP A 376 -10.71 14.69 -10.82
N ASN A 377 -11.47 15.79 -10.74
CA ASN A 377 -12.18 16.33 -11.91
C ASN A 377 -11.22 16.71 -13.06
N TYR A 378 -10.01 17.19 -12.75
CA TYR A 378 -9.03 17.51 -13.78
C TYR A 378 -8.58 16.25 -14.51
N PHE A 379 -8.22 15.21 -13.75
CA PHE A 379 -7.84 13.90 -14.29
C PHE A 379 -8.95 13.28 -15.13
N VAL A 380 -10.17 13.12 -14.59
CA VAL A 380 -11.24 12.35 -15.25
C VAL A 380 -11.89 13.11 -16.40
N ASN A 381 -12.21 14.40 -16.20
CA ASN A 381 -13.10 15.14 -17.09
C ASN A 381 -12.39 16.18 -17.97
N ILE A 382 -11.22 16.68 -17.57
CA ILE A 382 -10.53 17.76 -18.30
C ILE A 382 -9.39 17.20 -19.16
N ALA A 383 -8.44 16.52 -18.54
CA ALA A 383 -7.23 16.02 -19.20
C ALA A 383 -7.39 14.57 -19.69
N GLY A 384 -8.04 13.71 -18.90
CA GLY A 384 -8.27 12.30 -19.22
C GLY A 384 -8.91 12.02 -20.57
N PRO A 385 -9.86 12.83 -21.08
CA PRO A 385 -10.40 12.65 -22.44
C PRO A 385 -9.33 12.76 -23.54
N HIS A 386 -8.22 13.45 -23.27
CA HIS A 386 -7.09 13.64 -24.16
C HIS A 386 -5.94 12.64 -23.96
N ALA A 387 -6.01 11.77 -22.94
CA ALA A 387 -5.06 10.70 -22.72
C ALA A 387 -5.59 9.35 -23.24
N ASP A 388 -4.69 8.46 -23.65
CA ASP A 388 -4.98 7.07 -24.04
C ASP A 388 -4.79 6.08 -22.88
N PHE A 389 -4.06 6.53 -21.85
CA PHE A 389 -3.72 5.75 -20.67
C PHE A 389 -3.94 6.59 -19.40
N TRP A 390 -4.79 6.10 -18.49
CA TRP A 390 -5.04 6.63 -17.15
C TRP A 390 -4.31 5.82 -16.08
N ASN A 391 -3.52 6.48 -15.24
CA ASN A 391 -2.74 5.85 -14.19
C ASN A 391 -3.08 6.47 -12.82
N TYR A 392 -4.07 5.89 -12.15
CA TYR A 392 -4.64 6.45 -10.91
C TYR A 392 -3.67 6.36 -9.74
N ASN A 393 -3.31 7.48 -9.12
CA ASN A 393 -2.52 7.47 -7.89
C ASN A 393 -3.38 6.93 -6.72
N ALA A 394 -3.05 5.71 -6.30
CA ALA A 394 -3.43 4.99 -5.08
C ALA A 394 -4.93 4.70 -4.89
N ALA A 395 -5.82 5.42 -5.58
CA ALA A 395 -7.26 5.23 -5.57
C ALA A 395 -7.89 5.54 -6.92
N ILE A 396 -8.84 4.70 -7.35
CA ILE A 396 -9.68 4.99 -8.51
C ILE A 396 -10.77 5.99 -8.13
N SER A 397 -11.24 6.79 -9.09
CA SER A 397 -12.34 7.73 -8.85
C SER A 397 -13.67 7.01 -8.59
N SER A 398 -14.01 6.04 -9.43
CA SER A 398 -15.16 5.15 -9.28
C SER A 398 -15.04 3.93 -10.20
N GLU A 399 -15.78 2.85 -9.90
CA GLU A 399 -15.86 1.70 -10.83
C GLU A 399 -16.50 2.10 -12.17
N GLU A 400 -17.43 3.06 -12.15
CA GLU A 400 -18.13 3.58 -13.33
C GLU A 400 -17.18 4.33 -14.28
N ASP A 401 -16.30 5.19 -13.74
CA ASP A 401 -15.30 5.90 -14.53
C ASP A 401 -14.29 4.93 -15.16
N VAL A 402 -13.86 3.92 -14.42
CA VAL A 402 -12.98 2.87 -14.94
C VAL A 402 -13.63 2.14 -16.10
N GLN A 403 -14.89 1.70 -15.95
CA GLN A 403 -15.58 1.01 -17.05
C GLN A 403 -15.80 1.92 -18.26
N LYS A 404 -16.14 3.19 -18.05
CA LYS A 404 -16.28 4.18 -19.11
C LYS A 404 -14.97 4.37 -19.87
N ALA A 405 -13.88 4.65 -19.17
CA ALA A 405 -12.57 4.85 -19.78
C ALA A 405 -12.13 3.65 -20.62
N ARG A 406 -12.33 2.43 -20.12
CA ARG A 406 -12.03 1.18 -20.85
C ARG A 406 -12.94 0.98 -22.06
N SER A 407 -14.22 1.30 -21.95
CA SER A 407 -15.16 1.21 -23.10
C SER A 407 -14.81 2.17 -24.23
N GLU A 408 -14.14 3.29 -23.91
CA GLU A 408 -13.60 4.26 -24.86
C GLU A 408 -12.19 3.86 -25.37
N GLY A 409 -11.71 2.66 -25.01
CA GLY A 409 -10.45 2.10 -25.49
C GLY A 409 -9.21 2.50 -24.70
N ARG A 410 -9.35 3.18 -23.56
CA ARG A 410 -8.21 3.59 -22.73
C ARG A 410 -7.67 2.43 -21.90
N LYS A 411 -6.36 2.49 -21.63
CA LYS A 411 -5.74 1.71 -20.57
C LYS A 411 -5.98 2.37 -19.22
N VAL A 412 -6.27 1.57 -18.20
CA VAL A 412 -6.48 2.07 -16.83
C VAL A 412 -5.65 1.26 -15.85
N THR A 413 -4.64 1.86 -15.23
CA THR A 413 -3.82 1.24 -14.19
C THR A 413 -3.93 1.99 -12.86
N LEU A 414 -3.39 1.34 -11.82
CA LEU A 414 -3.15 1.94 -10.52
C LEU A 414 -1.66 2.33 -10.40
N TYR A 415 -1.36 3.45 -9.79
CA TYR A 415 -0.03 3.96 -9.47
C TYR A 415 0.13 4.15 -7.96
N ASN A 416 1.35 4.07 -7.42
CA ASN A 416 1.70 4.58 -6.09
C ASN A 416 0.94 3.94 -4.90
N TYR A 417 0.74 2.62 -4.96
CA TYR A 417 -0.01 1.87 -3.95
C TYR A 417 0.77 1.62 -2.65
N ASP A 418 2.08 1.33 -2.74
CA ASP A 418 3.00 1.18 -1.61
C ASP A 418 4.05 2.26 -1.73
N VAL A 419 4.28 3.09 -0.70
CA VAL A 419 5.28 4.18 -0.71
C VAL A 419 6.52 3.93 0.15
N SER A 420 6.80 2.66 0.41
CA SER A 420 7.84 2.22 1.33
C SER A 420 8.78 1.18 0.71
N GLY A 421 8.27 0.38 -0.23
CA GLY A 421 8.99 -0.69 -0.91
C GLY A 421 9.03 -2.02 -0.16
N TRP A 422 8.46 -2.13 1.06
CA TRP A 422 8.56 -3.33 1.90
C TRP A 422 7.22 -3.88 2.42
N LEU A 423 6.09 -3.29 2.06
CA LEU A 423 4.76 -3.69 2.57
C LEU A 423 4.13 -4.82 1.74
N GLY A 424 4.42 -6.06 2.13
CA GLY A 424 4.02 -7.27 1.39
C GLY A 424 2.53 -7.40 1.08
N GLU A 425 1.64 -7.20 2.06
CA GLU A 425 0.19 -7.35 1.82
C GLU A 425 -0.35 -6.25 0.88
N CYS A 426 0.15 -5.03 1.00
CA CYS A 426 -0.24 -3.93 0.13
C CYS A 426 0.05 -4.24 -1.34
N GLY A 427 1.27 -4.68 -1.63
CA GLY A 427 1.68 -5.05 -2.99
C GLY A 427 0.90 -6.22 -3.57
N ARG A 428 0.68 -7.28 -2.78
CA ARG A 428 -0.10 -8.46 -3.23
C ARG A 428 -1.57 -8.12 -3.49
N TRP A 429 -2.19 -7.30 -2.64
CA TRP A 429 -3.55 -6.81 -2.81
C TRP A 429 -3.69 -5.96 -4.08
N ALA A 430 -2.85 -4.94 -4.22
CA ALA A 430 -2.92 -3.95 -5.28
C ALA A 430 -2.73 -4.56 -6.66
N THR A 431 -1.72 -5.42 -6.83
CA THR A 431 -1.38 -6.02 -8.13
C THR A 431 -2.25 -7.23 -8.50
N GLY A 432 -2.84 -7.91 -7.50
CA GLY A 432 -3.66 -9.10 -7.68
C GLY A 432 -5.17 -8.85 -7.61
N LEU A 433 -5.75 -9.07 -6.42
CA LEU A 433 -7.20 -9.12 -6.23
C LEU A 433 -7.89 -7.75 -6.43
N PHE A 434 -7.27 -6.64 -6.02
CA PHE A 434 -7.80 -5.30 -6.29
C PHE A 434 -7.84 -5.00 -7.79
N ASN A 435 -6.71 -5.23 -8.46
CA ASN A 435 -6.57 -5.06 -9.90
C ASN A 435 -7.65 -5.83 -10.67
N TRP A 436 -7.87 -7.10 -10.31
CA TRP A 436 -8.93 -7.91 -10.90
C TRP A 436 -10.35 -7.42 -10.55
N LYS A 437 -10.61 -7.04 -9.28
CA LYS A 437 -11.94 -6.59 -8.81
C LYS A 437 -12.46 -5.42 -9.63
N PHE A 438 -11.60 -4.45 -9.92
CA PHE A 438 -11.99 -3.25 -10.66
C PHE A 438 -11.70 -3.36 -12.16
N GLY A 439 -11.14 -4.49 -12.62
CA GLY A 439 -10.87 -4.74 -14.03
C GLY A 439 -9.82 -3.79 -14.59
N LEU A 440 -8.79 -3.49 -13.80
CA LEU A 440 -7.68 -2.65 -14.21
C LEU A 440 -6.77 -3.39 -15.19
N ASP A 441 -6.08 -2.62 -16.03
CA ASP A 441 -5.15 -3.10 -17.06
C ASP A 441 -3.71 -3.17 -16.55
N GLY A 442 -3.50 -3.17 -15.22
CA GLY A 442 -2.16 -3.29 -14.62
C GLY A 442 -1.92 -2.36 -13.44
N ALA A 443 -0.67 -2.26 -13.00
CA ALA A 443 -0.26 -1.38 -11.92
C ALA A 443 1.19 -0.93 -12.08
N PHE A 444 1.44 0.32 -11.75
CA PHE A 444 2.75 0.93 -11.63
C PHE A 444 3.03 1.31 -10.19
N ASN A 445 4.30 1.38 -9.81
CA ASN A 445 4.69 2.01 -8.56
C ASN A 445 5.90 2.92 -8.80
N TRP A 446 5.93 4.05 -8.12
CA TRP A 446 7.20 4.72 -7.83
C TRP A 446 8.00 3.78 -6.91
N VAL A 447 9.31 3.82 -6.76
CA VAL A 447 10.30 3.59 -7.83
C VAL A 447 11.01 2.25 -7.52
N TYR A 448 11.66 1.61 -8.49
CA TYR A 448 12.44 0.37 -8.25
C TYR A 448 13.52 0.51 -7.16
N PHE A 449 14.25 1.61 -7.21
CA PHE A 449 15.10 2.09 -6.14
C PHE A 449 15.07 3.62 -6.11
N GLY A 450 15.14 4.18 -4.91
CA GLY A 450 15.22 5.62 -4.69
C GLY A 450 15.63 5.88 -3.25
N GLY A 451 16.76 6.51 -3.05
CA GLY A 451 17.34 6.68 -1.71
C GLY A 451 18.45 7.71 -1.72
N ARG A 452 19.00 8.01 -0.54
CA ARG A 452 20.13 8.94 -0.37
C ARG A 452 21.08 8.34 0.65
N GLU A 453 22.37 8.64 0.52
CA GLU A 453 23.39 8.23 1.49
C GLU A 453 23.45 6.70 1.68
N ASP A 454 23.15 6.14 2.86
CA ASP A 454 23.12 4.70 3.11
C ASP A 454 21.70 4.13 2.94
N LEU A 455 21.51 3.38 1.87
CA LEU A 455 20.23 2.79 1.45
C LEU A 455 19.63 1.77 2.43
N TYR A 456 20.36 1.43 3.49
CA TYR A 456 19.90 0.58 4.60
C TYR A 456 19.47 1.39 5.83
N ASN A 457 19.52 2.72 5.78
CA ASN A 457 19.31 3.61 6.92
C ASN A 457 18.43 4.83 6.58
N ASP A 458 17.13 4.72 6.84
CA ASP A 458 16.15 5.80 6.57
C ASP A 458 16.36 7.12 7.35
N PHE A 459 17.34 7.20 8.25
CA PHE A 459 17.56 8.35 9.15
C PHE A 459 18.75 9.23 8.80
N ASP A 460 19.58 8.84 7.84
CA ASP A 460 20.69 9.68 7.39
C ASP A 460 20.24 10.83 6.47
N SER A 461 18.99 10.80 6.00
CA SER A 461 18.41 11.87 5.19
C SER A 461 17.04 12.36 5.67
N LYS A 462 16.58 13.46 5.05
CA LYS A 462 15.23 14.02 5.28
C LYS A 462 14.11 13.16 4.71
N ILE A 463 14.45 12.28 3.77
CA ILE A 463 13.55 11.30 3.16
C ILE A 463 14.14 9.91 3.40
N GLY A 464 13.30 8.92 3.68
CA GLY A 464 13.73 7.52 3.80
C GLY A 464 13.97 6.87 2.44
N ASP A 465 14.60 5.71 2.46
CA ASP A 465 14.93 4.94 1.27
C ASP A 465 13.78 4.05 0.84
N TRP A 466 13.58 3.97 -0.47
CA TRP A 466 12.61 3.14 -1.13
C TRP A 466 13.35 2.11 -1.99
N MET A 467 13.34 0.86 -1.55
CA MET A 467 14.10 -0.20 -2.20
C MET A 467 13.21 -1.43 -2.42
N HIS A 468 13.00 -1.82 -3.68
CA HIS A 468 12.46 -3.15 -4.01
C HIS A 468 13.56 -4.20 -4.06
N HIS A 469 14.78 -3.81 -4.45
CA HIS A 469 15.96 -4.65 -4.40
C HIS A 469 17.11 -3.90 -3.72
N TYR A 470 17.57 -4.41 -2.58
CA TYR A 470 18.68 -3.84 -1.82
C TYR A 470 20.02 -4.24 -2.44
N PRO A 471 20.92 -3.29 -2.74
CA PRO A 471 22.20 -3.61 -3.35
C PRO A 471 23.19 -4.19 -2.34
N LYS A 472 24.05 -5.09 -2.82
CA LYS A 472 25.15 -5.60 -2.00
C LYS A 472 26.17 -4.49 -1.70
N THR A 473 26.59 -4.39 -0.45
CA THR A 473 27.64 -3.49 0.03
C THR A 473 28.69 -4.28 0.81
N ALA A 474 29.72 -3.60 1.35
CA ALA A 474 30.68 -4.24 2.24
C ALA A 474 30.06 -4.70 3.57
N ALA A 475 29.01 -4.00 4.04
CA ALA A 475 28.35 -4.28 5.31
C ALA A 475 27.10 -5.15 5.15
N HIS A 476 26.43 -5.08 4.00
CA HIS A 476 25.15 -5.73 3.77
C HIS A 476 25.19 -6.63 2.52
N PRO A 477 24.65 -7.86 2.62
CA PRO A 477 24.72 -8.82 1.53
C PRO A 477 23.79 -8.49 0.34
N GLY A 478 22.82 -7.59 0.49
CA GLY A 478 21.80 -7.29 -0.53
C GLY A 478 20.69 -8.33 -0.62
N GLY A 479 19.67 -8.01 -1.42
CA GLY A 479 18.59 -8.91 -1.80
C GLY A 479 17.22 -8.25 -1.95
N SER A 480 16.23 -9.06 -2.34
CA SER A 480 14.86 -8.63 -2.61
C SER A 480 14.14 -8.17 -1.34
N SER A 481 13.38 -7.08 -1.41
CA SER A 481 12.48 -6.72 -0.32
C SER A 481 11.33 -7.73 -0.20
N ILE A 482 10.82 -7.93 1.01
CA ILE A 482 9.63 -8.79 1.21
C ILE A 482 8.42 -8.22 0.46
N GLY A 483 8.34 -6.89 0.34
CA GLY A 483 7.35 -6.20 -0.49
C GLY A 483 7.41 -6.66 -1.95
N TRP A 484 8.62 -6.72 -2.50
CA TRP A 484 8.87 -7.07 -3.90
C TRP A 484 8.52 -8.53 -4.22
N GLU A 485 8.90 -9.45 -3.34
CA GLU A 485 8.53 -10.87 -3.44
C GLU A 485 7.01 -11.07 -3.47
N ASN A 486 6.27 -10.26 -2.70
CA ASN A 486 4.81 -10.35 -2.61
C ASN A 486 4.08 -9.60 -3.74
N ILE A 487 4.70 -8.61 -4.38
CA ILE A 487 4.21 -8.04 -5.65
C ILE A 487 4.18 -9.14 -6.72
N ARG A 488 5.26 -9.93 -6.84
CA ARG A 488 5.29 -11.10 -7.74
C ARG A 488 4.13 -12.07 -7.44
N GLN A 489 3.82 -12.30 -6.16
CA GLN A 489 2.69 -13.15 -5.77
C GLN A 489 1.33 -12.54 -6.17
N GLY A 490 1.14 -11.23 -6.07
CA GLY A 490 -0.10 -10.58 -6.50
C GLY A 490 -0.31 -10.66 -8.01
N ILE A 491 0.74 -10.48 -8.79
CA ILE A 491 0.70 -10.68 -10.26
C ILE A 491 0.35 -12.13 -10.60
N ASN A 492 0.93 -13.11 -9.90
CA ASN A 492 0.55 -14.51 -10.08
C ASN A 492 -0.94 -14.73 -9.74
N ASP A 493 -1.44 -14.16 -8.63
CA ASP A 493 -2.87 -14.23 -8.28
C ASP A 493 -3.75 -13.71 -9.43
N ARG A 494 -3.36 -12.60 -10.07
CA ARG A 494 -4.04 -12.06 -11.26
C ARG A 494 -4.03 -13.06 -12.43
N HIS A 495 -2.89 -13.70 -12.70
CA HIS A 495 -2.76 -14.66 -13.79
C HIS A 495 -3.60 -15.93 -13.57
N TYR A 496 -3.72 -16.41 -12.33
CA TYR A 496 -4.65 -17.51 -12.00
C TYR A 496 -6.10 -17.11 -12.31
N LEU A 497 -6.52 -15.89 -11.96
CA LEU A 497 -7.88 -15.40 -12.23
C LEU A 497 -8.15 -15.28 -13.74
N GLU A 498 -7.18 -14.78 -14.51
CA GLU A 498 -7.27 -14.70 -15.99
C GLU A 498 -7.34 -16.08 -16.63
N LEU A 499 -6.48 -17.01 -16.22
CA LEU A 499 -6.52 -18.39 -16.72
C LEU A 499 -7.86 -19.07 -16.42
N CYS A 500 -8.45 -18.80 -15.24
CA CYS A 500 -9.76 -19.30 -14.89
C CYS A 500 -10.84 -18.75 -15.84
N GLN A 501 -10.85 -17.45 -16.11
CA GLN A 501 -11.80 -16.82 -17.04
C GLN A 501 -11.65 -17.35 -18.48
N GLN A 502 -10.42 -17.53 -18.96
CA GLN A 502 -10.13 -18.13 -20.26
C GLN A 502 -10.60 -19.59 -20.32
N THR A 503 -10.34 -20.35 -19.26
CA THR A 503 -10.74 -21.77 -19.17
C THR A 503 -12.25 -21.94 -19.09
N ILE A 504 -12.97 -21.06 -18.38
CA ILE A 504 -14.44 -20.99 -18.39
C ILE A 504 -14.95 -20.83 -19.83
N SER A 505 -14.36 -19.90 -20.59
CA SER A 505 -14.77 -19.63 -21.97
C SER A 505 -14.56 -20.86 -22.87
N ARG A 506 -13.41 -21.52 -22.77
CA ARG A 506 -13.10 -22.77 -23.51
C ARG A 506 -14.04 -23.91 -23.12
N ALA A 507 -14.27 -24.10 -21.82
CA ALA A 507 -15.11 -25.17 -21.28
C ALA A 507 -16.60 -25.00 -21.64
N LYS A 508 -17.11 -23.75 -21.64
CA LYS A 508 -18.45 -23.42 -22.16
C LYS A 508 -18.55 -23.72 -23.66
N ALA A 509 -17.54 -23.36 -24.45
CA ALA A 509 -17.52 -23.64 -25.89
C ALA A 509 -17.46 -25.15 -26.22
N LYS A 510 -16.77 -25.95 -25.40
CA LYS A 510 -16.71 -27.41 -25.54
C LYS A 510 -18.06 -28.11 -25.25
N GLY A 511 -18.86 -27.56 -24.33
CA GLY A 511 -20.20 -28.07 -24.00
C GLY A 511 -20.22 -29.27 -23.03
N GLY A 512 -21.39 -29.87 -22.83
CA GLY A 512 -21.53 -31.10 -22.03
C GLY A 512 -21.12 -30.94 -20.55
N VAL A 513 -20.32 -31.88 -20.04
CA VAL A 513 -19.89 -31.88 -18.63
C VAL A 513 -18.89 -30.76 -18.31
N SER A 514 -18.10 -30.29 -19.27
CA SER A 514 -17.19 -29.16 -19.06
C SER A 514 -17.94 -27.84 -18.95
N ALA A 515 -19.06 -27.67 -19.67
CA ALA A 515 -19.90 -26.47 -19.53
C ALA A 515 -20.49 -26.34 -18.11
N LYS A 516 -20.91 -27.45 -17.50
CA LYS A 516 -21.38 -27.44 -16.09
C LYS A 516 -20.27 -27.05 -15.11
N ALA A 517 -19.08 -27.61 -15.27
CA ALA A 517 -17.90 -27.22 -14.48
C ALA A 517 -17.56 -25.73 -14.66
N ALA A 518 -17.75 -25.20 -15.87
CA ALA A 518 -17.55 -23.78 -16.17
C ALA A 518 -18.62 -22.87 -15.53
N GLU A 519 -19.87 -23.32 -15.42
CA GLU A 519 -20.92 -22.61 -14.70
C GLU A 519 -20.61 -22.50 -13.20
N GLU A 520 -20.11 -23.59 -12.60
CA GLU A 520 -19.67 -23.60 -11.19
C GLU A 520 -18.49 -22.65 -10.95
N ALA A 521 -17.47 -22.69 -11.83
CA ALA A 521 -16.32 -21.79 -11.73
C ALA A 521 -16.69 -20.31 -11.98
N ASP A 522 -17.58 -20.03 -12.93
CA ASP A 522 -18.09 -18.68 -13.21
C ASP A 522 -18.89 -18.13 -12.03
N LYS A 523 -19.71 -18.98 -11.37
CA LYS A 523 -20.40 -18.63 -10.14
C LYS A 523 -19.42 -18.29 -9.02
N MET A 524 -18.42 -19.14 -8.79
CA MET A 524 -17.37 -18.93 -7.77
C MET A 524 -16.64 -17.59 -8.00
N LEU A 525 -16.21 -17.28 -9.23
CA LEU A 525 -15.55 -16.01 -9.51
C LEU A 525 -16.48 -14.80 -9.27
N LYS A 526 -17.75 -14.88 -9.64
CA LYS A 526 -18.72 -13.79 -9.38
C LYS A 526 -18.94 -13.55 -7.89
N GLU A 527 -19.06 -14.62 -7.12
CA GLU A 527 -19.20 -14.55 -5.66
C GLU A 527 -17.94 -14.03 -4.97
N LEU A 528 -16.76 -14.48 -5.41
CA LEU A 528 -15.48 -13.93 -4.98
C LEU A 528 -15.40 -12.43 -5.26
N ARG A 529 -15.66 -12.02 -6.52
CA ARG A 529 -15.59 -10.60 -6.90
C ARG A 529 -16.55 -9.72 -6.09
N THR A 530 -17.73 -10.22 -5.77
CA THR A 530 -18.74 -9.50 -4.99
C THR A 530 -18.39 -9.40 -3.50
N SER A 531 -17.62 -10.35 -2.97
CA SER A 531 -17.24 -10.40 -1.55
C SER A 531 -15.96 -9.62 -1.23
N LEU A 532 -15.12 -9.33 -2.22
CA LEU A 532 -13.97 -8.44 -2.07
C LEU A 532 -14.38 -7.01 -1.68
N SER A 533 -13.47 -6.29 -1.02
CA SER A 533 -13.68 -4.90 -0.61
C SER A 533 -14.03 -3.99 -1.80
N ASN A 534 -15.06 -3.15 -1.62
CA ASN A 534 -15.45 -2.11 -2.58
C ASN A 534 -14.71 -0.78 -2.32
N ASN A 535 -13.76 -0.73 -1.38
CA ASN A 535 -12.94 0.46 -1.17
C ASN A 535 -12.17 0.76 -2.48
N PRO A 536 -12.36 1.94 -3.10
CA PRO A 536 -11.69 2.29 -4.35
C PRO A 536 -10.19 2.57 -4.18
N ALA A 537 -9.67 2.56 -2.95
CA ALA A 537 -8.26 2.79 -2.66
C ALA A 537 -7.48 1.50 -2.39
N ALA A 538 -6.37 1.35 -3.10
CA ALA A 538 -5.33 0.34 -2.90
C ALA A 538 -4.04 1.04 -2.45
N GLN A 539 -4.04 1.62 -1.24
CA GLN A 539 -2.95 2.46 -0.75
C GLN A 539 -2.44 2.02 0.62
N TYR A 540 -1.15 2.17 0.87
CA TYR A 540 -0.48 1.84 2.13
C TYR A 540 -1.15 2.43 3.38
N LYS A 541 -1.82 3.60 3.27
CA LYS A 541 -2.56 4.24 4.38
C LYS A 541 -3.73 3.40 4.91
N ASN A 542 -4.17 2.41 4.13
CA ASN A 542 -5.18 1.43 4.53
C ASN A 542 -4.57 0.23 5.28
N MET A 543 -3.24 0.17 5.43
CA MET A 543 -2.59 -0.75 6.35
C MET A 543 -2.51 -0.18 7.74
N ASP A 544 -2.85 -0.98 8.74
CA ASP A 544 -2.57 -0.65 10.12
C ASP A 544 -2.39 -1.89 10.99
N TRP A 545 -1.87 -1.70 12.19
CA TRP A 545 -1.81 -2.73 13.21
C TRP A 545 -3.20 -3.05 13.73
N THR A 546 -3.45 -4.34 13.95
CA THR A 546 -4.70 -4.80 14.57
C THR A 546 -4.77 -4.48 16.06
N MET A 547 -3.72 -3.91 16.66
CA MET A 547 -3.74 -3.55 18.08
C MET A 547 -2.72 -2.46 18.42
N TYR A 548 -3.10 -1.60 19.37
CA TYR A 548 -2.20 -0.66 20.03
C TYR A 548 -2.38 -0.74 21.53
N LEU A 549 -1.27 -0.70 22.26
CA LEU A 549 -1.24 -0.84 23.71
C LEU A 549 -0.88 0.50 24.37
N PRO A 550 -1.49 0.81 25.52
CA PRO A 550 -0.93 1.80 26.44
C PRO A 550 0.47 1.38 26.88
N GLU A 551 1.36 2.35 27.13
CA GLU A 551 2.73 2.09 27.54
C GLU A 551 2.84 1.17 28.77
N GLU A 552 1.99 1.39 29.79
CA GLU A 552 1.98 0.59 31.01
C GLU A 552 1.55 -0.88 30.79
N GLU A 553 0.76 -1.14 29.74
CA GLU A 553 0.47 -2.51 29.31
C GLU A 553 1.64 -3.08 28.51
N ALA A 554 2.18 -2.31 27.55
CA ALA A 554 3.29 -2.73 26.72
C ALA A 554 4.53 -3.13 27.52
N LYS A 555 4.83 -2.41 28.62
CA LYS A 555 5.92 -2.73 29.56
C LYS A 555 5.81 -4.09 30.24
N LYS A 556 4.65 -4.75 30.20
CA LYS A 556 4.44 -6.12 30.72
C LYS A 556 4.83 -7.20 29.71
N HIS A 557 5.11 -6.82 28.47
CA HIS A 557 5.34 -7.71 27.33
C HIS A 557 6.73 -7.48 26.72
N ALA A 558 7.12 -8.35 25.77
CA ALA A 558 8.42 -8.25 25.12
C ALA A 558 8.35 -7.30 23.92
N PHE A 559 9.26 -6.35 23.84
CA PHE A 559 9.47 -5.50 22.67
C PHE A 559 10.93 -5.06 22.57
N VAL A 560 11.31 -4.59 21.39
CA VAL A 560 12.65 -4.04 21.13
C VAL A 560 12.55 -2.52 21.20
N SER A 561 13.25 -1.91 22.15
CA SER A 561 13.34 -0.45 22.26
C SER A 561 14.20 0.13 21.13
N PRO A 562 13.88 1.34 20.63
CA PRO A 562 14.76 2.04 19.72
C PRO A 562 16.09 2.36 20.41
N ILE A 563 17.19 2.39 19.64
CA ILE A 563 18.52 2.73 20.15
C ILE A 563 18.57 4.20 20.62
N HIS A 564 17.87 5.08 19.90
CA HIS A 564 17.77 6.51 20.18
C HIS A 564 16.32 6.98 20.03
N GLY A 565 15.99 8.08 20.70
CA GLY A 565 14.68 8.73 20.61
C GLY A 565 13.58 8.07 21.44
N LYS A 566 12.35 8.56 21.25
CA LYS A 566 11.15 8.19 22.03
C LYS A 566 10.25 7.22 21.28
N ILE A 567 9.59 6.35 22.05
CA ILE A 567 8.52 5.48 21.55
C ILE A 567 7.24 6.30 21.46
N SER A 568 6.79 6.53 20.23
CA SER A 568 5.53 7.22 19.93
C SER A 568 4.31 6.29 20.00
N ALA A 569 4.48 4.98 19.76
CA ALA A 569 3.40 4.01 19.82
C ALA A 569 3.89 2.57 20.07
N TYR A 570 3.09 1.81 20.82
CA TYR A 570 3.27 0.38 21.05
C TYR A 570 2.24 -0.41 20.26
N ALA A 571 2.66 -1.01 19.14
CA ALA A 571 1.81 -1.76 18.24
C ALA A 571 1.85 -3.26 18.57
N SER A 572 0.76 -3.99 18.32
CA SER A 572 0.73 -5.45 18.48
C SER A 572 -0.22 -6.10 17.46
N GLY A 573 -0.27 -7.43 17.46
CA GLY A 573 -1.06 -8.23 16.54
C GLY A 573 -0.48 -8.25 15.12
N ALA A 574 -1.34 -8.22 14.10
CA ALA A 574 -0.93 -8.24 12.71
C ALA A 574 -0.95 -6.84 12.11
N TYR A 575 0.00 -6.52 11.24
CA TYR A 575 -0.09 -5.35 10.37
C TYR A 575 -0.89 -5.73 9.13
N LYS A 576 -2.14 -5.25 9.03
CA LYS A 576 -3.13 -5.72 8.06
C LYS A 576 -3.64 -4.61 7.17
N TYR A 577 -3.85 -4.95 5.91
CA TYR A 577 -4.62 -4.14 4.99
C TYR A 577 -6.13 -4.25 5.29
N GLY A 578 -6.84 -3.12 5.26
CA GLY A 578 -8.29 -3.02 5.50
C GLY A 578 -9.17 -3.52 4.33
N ASN A 579 -8.90 -4.70 3.77
CA ASN A 579 -9.61 -5.28 2.62
C ASN A 579 -10.46 -6.52 2.96
N ASN A 580 -10.69 -6.76 4.25
CA ASN A 580 -11.45 -7.88 4.80
C ASN A 580 -10.84 -9.28 4.66
N LEU A 581 -9.65 -9.41 4.08
CA LEU A 581 -8.95 -10.68 3.95
C LEU A 581 -8.10 -10.96 5.19
N GLN A 582 -8.12 -12.20 5.67
CA GLN A 582 -7.03 -12.72 6.50
C GLN A 582 -5.82 -13.01 5.61
N LEU A 583 -4.62 -13.10 6.20
CA LEU A 583 -3.40 -13.33 5.41
C LEU A 583 -3.47 -14.66 4.63
N ASP A 584 -3.98 -15.72 5.27
CA ASP A 584 -4.12 -17.03 4.63
C ASP A 584 -5.22 -17.07 3.56
N ASP A 585 -6.13 -16.09 3.52
CA ASP A 585 -7.22 -16.10 2.54
C ASP A 585 -6.70 -15.91 1.12
N TYR A 586 -5.59 -15.19 0.93
CA TYR A 586 -4.95 -15.06 -0.39
C TYR A 586 -4.54 -16.42 -0.96
N ASP A 587 -3.92 -17.27 -0.15
CA ASP A 587 -3.45 -18.60 -0.57
C ASP A 587 -4.62 -19.57 -0.75
N LYS A 588 -5.66 -19.48 0.11
CA LYS A 588 -6.90 -20.25 -0.05
C LYS A 588 -7.64 -19.87 -1.33
N ILE A 589 -7.73 -18.58 -1.65
CA ILE A 589 -8.34 -18.09 -2.89
C ILE A 589 -7.57 -18.61 -4.10
N ARG A 590 -6.24 -18.48 -4.11
CA ARG A 590 -5.40 -19.03 -5.20
C ARG A 590 -5.64 -20.53 -5.37
N ARG A 591 -5.66 -21.30 -4.27
CA ARG A 591 -5.89 -22.76 -4.29
C ARG A 591 -7.28 -23.12 -4.82
N MET A 592 -8.32 -22.39 -4.40
CA MET A 592 -9.69 -22.56 -4.88
C MET A 592 -9.78 -22.31 -6.39
N VAL A 593 -9.24 -21.19 -6.87
CA VAL A 593 -9.21 -20.85 -8.31
C VAL A 593 -8.45 -21.91 -9.12
N ALA A 594 -7.27 -22.31 -8.64
CA ALA A 594 -6.46 -23.36 -9.27
C ALA A 594 -7.22 -24.70 -9.37
N ALA A 595 -7.93 -25.10 -8.32
CA ALA A 595 -8.71 -26.34 -8.32
C ALA A 595 -9.86 -26.30 -9.36
N HIS A 596 -10.54 -25.17 -9.50
CA HIS A 596 -11.55 -24.99 -10.55
C HIS A 596 -10.96 -25.05 -11.96
N ILE A 597 -9.78 -24.45 -12.19
CA ILE A 597 -9.07 -24.55 -13.48
C ILE A 597 -8.82 -26.02 -13.82
N VAL A 598 -8.19 -26.76 -12.90
CA VAL A 598 -7.87 -28.18 -13.15
C VAL A 598 -9.14 -29.00 -13.36
N HIS A 599 -10.19 -28.77 -12.56
CA HIS A 599 -11.45 -29.47 -12.72
C HIS A 599 -12.05 -29.27 -14.12
N MET A 600 -12.07 -28.03 -14.62
CA MET A 600 -12.53 -27.76 -15.99
C MET A 600 -11.65 -28.43 -17.05
N MET A 601 -10.32 -28.40 -16.88
CA MET A 601 -9.39 -29.07 -17.80
C MET A 601 -9.59 -30.59 -17.83
N GLU A 602 -9.83 -31.23 -16.68
CA GLU A 602 -10.17 -32.66 -16.59
C GLU A 602 -11.49 -32.97 -17.31
N LYS A 603 -12.51 -32.12 -17.15
CA LYS A 603 -13.81 -32.30 -17.85
C LYS A 603 -13.74 -32.03 -19.36
N MET A 604 -12.75 -31.27 -19.81
CA MET A 604 -12.45 -31.08 -21.23
C MET A 604 -11.52 -32.16 -21.80
N GLU A 605 -11.03 -33.09 -20.97
CA GLU A 605 -10.06 -34.14 -21.34
C GLU A 605 -8.70 -33.58 -21.79
N GLU A 606 -8.33 -32.36 -21.35
CA GLU A 606 -7.04 -31.74 -21.66
C GLU A 606 -5.91 -32.29 -20.79
N VAL A 607 -6.27 -32.79 -19.61
CA VAL A 607 -5.34 -33.35 -18.62
C VAL A 607 -5.94 -34.63 -18.04
N SER A 608 -5.05 -35.55 -17.63
CA SER A 608 -5.47 -36.75 -16.90
C SER A 608 -5.94 -36.40 -15.48
N PRO A 609 -6.80 -37.23 -14.85
CA PRO A 609 -7.24 -37.02 -13.48
C PRO A 609 -6.08 -36.82 -12.51
N THR A 610 -6.07 -35.68 -11.81
CA THR A 610 -4.96 -35.20 -10.97
C THR A 610 -5.13 -35.51 -9.48
N GLY A 611 -6.35 -35.92 -9.09
CA GLY A 611 -6.76 -36.09 -7.69
C GLY A 611 -6.91 -34.77 -6.92
N ILE A 612 -6.95 -33.63 -7.61
CA ILE A 612 -7.24 -32.33 -6.99
C ILE A 612 -8.75 -32.20 -6.79
N THR A 613 -9.17 -31.95 -5.55
CA THR A 613 -10.56 -31.69 -5.20
C THR A 613 -10.79 -30.19 -5.08
N ILE A 614 -11.96 -29.72 -5.51
CA ILE A 614 -12.38 -28.33 -5.27
C ILE A 614 -12.57 -28.12 -3.76
N PRO A 615 -11.83 -27.19 -3.12
CA PRO A 615 -12.03 -26.87 -1.72
C PRO A 615 -13.35 -26.09 -1.53
N PRO A 616 -13.88 -26.00 -0.30
CA PRO A 616 -15.00 -25.12 -0.01
C PRO A 616 -14.67 -23.65 -0.35
N ASP A 617 -15.70 -22.89 -0.71
CA ASP A 617 -15.55 -21.47 -1.01
C ASP A 617 -14.96 -20.70 0.17
N VAL A 618 -14.04 -19.79 -0.13
CA VAL A 618 -13.42 -18.93 0.87
C VAL A 618 -14.43 -17.90 1.36
N LYS A 619 -14.82 -18.00 2.63
CA LYS A 619 -15.71 -17.04 3.27
C LYS A 619 -14.93 -15.80 3.69
N ILE A 620 -14.96 -14.78 2.86
CA ILE A 620 -14.38 -13.47 3.18
C ILE A 620 -15.24 -12.80 4.25
N SER A 621 -14.60 -12.37 5.33
CA SER A 621 -15.24 -11.59 6.38
C SER A 621 -15.89 -10.33 5.77
N LYS A 622 -17.05 -9.89 6.25
CA LYS A 622 -17.55 -8.55 5.90
C LYS A 622 -17.12 -7.48 6.92
N THR A 623 -16.48 -7.91 8.00
CA THR A 623 -15.91 -7.03 9.00
C THR A 623 -14.41 -6.90 8.76
N ILE A 624 -13.96 -5.67 8.51
CA ILE A 624 -12.54 -5.31 8.48
C ILE A 624 -11.92 -5.77 9.81
N PRO A 625 -10.74 -6.41 9.84
CA PRO A 625 -10.00 -6.64 11.08
C PRO A 625 -9.82 -5.30 11.79
N LYS A 626 -10.61 -5.09 12.84
CA LYS A 626 -10.64 -3.82 13.56
C LYS A 626 -9.34 -3.76 14.35
N PRO A 627 -8.60 -2.65 14.30
CA PRO A 627 -7.62 -2.40 15.33
C PRO A 627 -8.33 -2.47 16.68
N GLU A 628 -8.03 -3.49 17.47
CA GLU A 628 -8.22 -3.49 18.91
C GLU A 628 -7.26 -2.44 19.47
N PHE A 629 -7.54 -1.17 19.22
CA PHE A 629 -7.18 -0.18 20.22
C PHE A 629 -7.91 -0.61 21.50
N ALA A 630 -7.34 -0.32 22.66
CA ALA A 630 -8.22 -0.09 23.80
C ALA A 630 -9.20 1.02 23.37
N GLN A 631 -10.37 0.65 22.84
CA GLN A 631 -11.38 1.61 22.39
C GLN A 631 -11.67 2.46 23.61
N LYS A 632 -11.35 3.76 23.54
CA LYS A 632 -11.75 4.65 24.63
C LYS A 632 -13.27 4.56 24.73
N THR A 633 -13.73 4.32 25.95
CA THR A 633 -15.14 4.30 26.27
C THR A 633 -15.46 5.57 27.02
N ILE A 634 -16.51 6.27 26.60
CA ILE A 634 -17.08 7.40 27.33
C ILE A 634 -18.49 7.03 27.77
N HIS A 635 -18.80 7.32 29.02
CA HIS A 635 -20.16 7.23 29.53
C HIS A 635 -20.82 8.58 29.33
N ILE A 636 -21.88 8.64 28.51
CA ILE A 636 -22.63 9.86 28.20
C ILE A 636 -23.83 9.93 29.15
N PRO A 637 -23.82 10.85 30.13
CA PRO A 637 -24.90 10.96 31.10
C PRO A 637 -26.16 11.59 30.49
N VAL A 638 -27.32 11.17 31.01
CA VAL A 638 -28.59 11.88 30.77
C VAL A 638 -28.66 13.09 31.70
N LEU A 639 -28.56 14.30 31.14
CA LEU A 639 -28.44 15.54 31.92
C LEU A 639 -29.75 15.90 32.65
N LYS A 640 -29.64 16.45 33.87
CA LYS A 640 -30.81 16.97 34.62
C LYS A 640 -31.28 18.35 34.16
N SER A 641 -30.39 19.16 33.59
CA SER A 641 -30.64 20.45 32.94
C SER A 641 -30.20 20.37 31.47
N ALA A 642 -30.92 21.03 30.56
CA ALA A 642 -30.43 21.17 29.18
C ALA A 642 -29.47 22.36 29.16
N PRO A 643 -28.22 22.20 28.68
CA PRO A 643 -27.33 23.35 28.47
C PRO A 643 -27.96 24.36 27.52
N VAL A 644 -27.70 25.64 27.76
CA VAL A 644 -28.08 26.74 26.89
C VAL A 644 -27.01 26.85 25.81
N ILE A 645 -27.39 26.83 24.54
CA ILE A 645 -26.45 26.96 23.43
C ILE A 645 -26.29 28.46 23.14
N ASP A 646 -25.39 29.11 23.86
CA ASP A 646 -25.09 30.55 23.73
C ASP A 646 -23.60 30.85 23.48
N GLY A 647 -22.77 29.81 23.42
CA GLY A 647 -21.35 29.89 23.12
C GLY A 647 -20.51 30.18 24.35
N LEU A 648 -21.04 29.97 25.57
CA LEU A 648 -20.36 30.19 26.84
C LEU A 648 -20.40 28.93 27.70
N ILE A 649 -19.32 28.66 28.43
CA ILE A 649 -19.32 27.60 29.44
C ILE A 649 -19.53 28.24 30.81
N THR A 650 -20.78 28.27 31.27
CA THR A 650 -21.10 28.85 32.57
C THR A 650 -20.85 27.86 33.71
N PRO A 651 -20.49 28.34 34.92
CA PRO A 651 -20.26 27.46 36.06
C PRO A 651 -21.48 26.59 36.37
N ASN A 652 -21.25 25.30 36.61
CA ASN A 652 -22.24 24.26 36.96
C ASN A 652 -23.17 23.80 35.82
N GLU A 653 -23.16 24.45 34.66
CA GLU A 653 -24.04 24.06 33.54
C GLU A 653 -23.66 22.72 32.92
N TRP A 654 -22.34 22.48 32.77
CA TRP A 654 -21.76 21.27 32.20
C TRP A 654 -21.18 20.33 33.26
N GLU A 655 -21.43 20.56 34.56
CA GLU A 655 -20.85 19.78 35.66
C GLU A 655 -21.26 18.31 35.64
N GLU A 656 -22.46 18.01 35.16
CA GLU A 656 -22.96 16.64 35.03
C GLU A 656 -22.55 15.97 33.71
N ALA A 657 -21.93 16.69 32.78
CA ALA A 657 -21.54 16.17 31.47
C ALA A 657 -20.26 15.34 31.55
N ALA A 658 -20.08 14.43 30.60
CA ALA A 658 -18.81 13.74 30.43
C ALA A 658 -17.75 14.70 29.88
N GLU A 659 -16.56 14.73 30.49
CA GLU A 659 -15.42 15.52 30.02
C GLU A 659 -14.37 14.61 29.38
N VAL A 660 -13.86 15.01 28.20
CA VAL A 660 -12.69 14.40 27.57
C VAL A 660 -11.74 15.44 26.99
N GLU A 661 -10.47 15.06 26.89
CA GLU A 661 -9.44 15.84 26.19
C GLU A 661 -9.05 15.14 24.88
N LEU A 662 -8.73 15.95 23.87
CA LEU A 662 -8.26 15.45 22.58
C LEU A 662 -6.75 15.18 22.61
N THR A 663 -6.31 14.15 21.89
CA THR A 663 -4.90 13.82 21.60
C THR A 663 -4.62 14.02 20.11
N LEU A 664 -3.36 14.12 19.68
CA LEU A 664 -3.05 14.18 18.25
C LEU A 664 -3.69 13.01 17.48
N ASN A 665 -4.18 13.25 16.27
CA ASN A 665 -4.91 12.23 15.50
C ASN A 665 -4.00 11.12 14.94
N ASP A 666 -2.70 11.42 14.81
CA ASP A 666 -1.68 10.53 14.28
C ASP A 666 -0.73 9.97 15.37
N GLY A 667 -0.93 10.30 16.66
CA GLY A 667 -0.03 9.88 17.74
C GLY A 667 -0.60 10.09 19.15
N PHE A 668 0.01 9.47 20.16
CA PHE A 668 -0.48 9.48 21.56
C PHE A 668 -0.11 10.73 22.36
N GLU A 669 0.47 11.72 21.70
CA GLU A 669 0.92 12.97 22.31
C GLU A 669 -0.26 13.95 22.49
N ALA A 670 -0.12 14.85 23.45
CA ALA A 670 -1.04 15.98 23.60
C ALA A 670 -0.88 16.94 22.39
N PRO A 671 -1.98 17.51 21.86
CA PRO A 671 -1.89 18.53 20.83
C PRO A 671 -1.16 19.77 21.35
N LYS A 672 -0.51 20.52 20.47
CA LYS A 672 0.15 21.77 20.84
C LYS A 672 -0.87 22.73 21.47
N MET A 673 -2.10 22.74 20.95
CA MET A 673 -3.22 23.51 21.48
C MET A 673 -4.32 22.58 22.03
N PRO A 674 -4.40 22.41 23.36
CA PRO A 674 -5.40 21.58 24.00
C PRO A 674 -6.85 21.94 23.64
N THR A 675 -7.67 20.90 23.53
CA THR A 675 -9.11 21.00 23.36
C THR A 675 -9.80 20.12 24.39
N LYS A 676 -10.71 20.74 25.15
CA LYS A 676 -11.61 20.05 26.08
C LYS A 676 -12.98 19.90 25.46
N VAL A 677 -13.63 18.77 25.73
CA VAL A 677 -14.97 18.47 25.24
C VAL A 677 -15.85 18.05 26.40
N HIS A 678 -17.00 18.71 26.55
CA HIS A 678 -18.08 18.26 27.40
C HIS A 678 -19.18 17.64 26.55
N CYS A 679 -19.80 16.55 26.99
CA CYS A 679 -20.87 15.89 26.25
C CYS A 679 -21.93 15.28 27.18
N GLY A 680 -23.21 15.46 26.83
CA GLY A 680 -24.34 14.89 27.56
C GLY A 680 -25.58 14.76 26.69
N LEU A 681 -26.53 13.94 27.13
CA LEU A 681 -27.76 13.69 26.39
C LEU A 681 -28.96 14.24 27.15
N ARG A 682 -29.85 14.98 26.47
CA ARG A 682 -31.16 15.33 27.05
C ARG A 682 -32.21 15.56 25.98
N ASN A 683 -33.45 15.14 26.23
CA ASN A 683 -34.60 15.41 25.35
C ASN A 683 -34.38 15.02 23.87
N ASN A 684 -33.68 13.91 23.62
CA ASN A 684 -33.27 13.44 22.28
C ASN A 684 -32.33 14.41 21.53
N MET A 685 -31.55 15.19 22.26
CA MET A 685 -30.49 16.05 21.74
C MET A 685 -29.18 15.69 22.44
N LEU A 686 -28.14 15.48 21.64
CA LEU A 686 -26.77 15.32 22.11
C LEU A 686 -26.15 16.71 22.21
N TYR A 687 -25.87 17.15 23.42
CA TYR A 687 -25.25 18.44 23.72
C TYR A 687 -23.75 18.25 23.84
N ILE A 688 -22.99 19.08 23.14
CA ILE A 688 -21.54 19.04 23.13
C ILE A 688 -21.01 20.47 23.24
N ALA A 689 -19.96 20.65 24.05
CA ALA A 689 -19.23 21.89 24.13
C ALA A 689 -17.74 21.64 23.91
N PHE A 690 -17.13 22.42 23.02
CA PHE A 690 -15.70 22.43 22.78
C PHE A 690 -15.10 23.71 23.37
N THR A 691 -14.02 23.57 24.13
CA THR A 691 -13.15 24.68 24.54
C THR A 691 -11.81 24.49 23.87
N CYS A 692 -11.50 25.36 22.92
CA CYS A 692 -10.32 25.27 22.06
C CYS A 692 -9.34 26.40 22.39
N THR A 693 -8.20 26.05 23.00
CA THR A 693 -7.13 27.01 23.26
C THR A 693 -6.35 27.34 22.00
N GLU A 694 -5.74 28.51 21.95
CA GLU A 694 -4.88 28.99 20.87
C GLU A 694 -3.66 29.73 21.41
N GLU A 695 -2.57 29.73 20.64
CA GLU A 695 -1.38 30.53 20.97
C GLU A 695 -1.62 32.02 20.63
N VAL A 696 -2.23 32.24 19.46
CA VAL A 696 -2.58 33.54 18.91
C VAL A 696 -3.95 33.43 18.24
N ILE A 697 -5.01 33.81 18.97
CA ILE A 697 -6.40 33.68 18.54
C ILE A 697 -6.73 34.46 17.26
N ASP A 698 -5.98 35.53 16.96
CA ASP A 698 -6.17 36.34 15.75
C ASP A 698 -5.72 35.62 14.46
N PHE A 699 -5.03 34.48 14.60
CA PHE A 699 -4.57 33.66 13.47
C PHE A 699 -5.53 32.55 13.08
N LEU A 700 -6.71 32.46 13.72
CA LEU A 700 -7.77 31.56 13.26
C LEU A 700 -8.06 31.77 11.76
N THR A 701 -8.11 30.66 11.03
CA THR A 701 -8.57 30.62 9.65
C THR A 701 -10.07 30.40 9.63
N VAL A 702 -10.78 31.39 9.12
CA VAL A 702 -12.24 31.37 9.02
C VAL A 702 -12.62 31.92 7.65
N ASN A 703 -12.86 31.02 6.70
CA ASN A 703 -13.28 31.35 5.35
C ASN A 703 -14.80 31.19 5.20
N ALA A 704 -15.40 30.20 5.88
CA ALA A 704 -16.84 29.96 5.89
C ALA A 704 -17.55 30.98 6.79
N ASN A 705 -18.43 31.78 6.20
CA ASN A 705 -19.14 32.86 6.91
C ASN A 705 -20.67 32.80 6.79
N LYS A 706 -21.19 31.83 6.03
CA LYS A 706 -22.62 31.57 5.88
C LYS A 706 -22.88 30.07 5.77
N GLN A 707 -24.11 29.67 6.12
CA GLN A 707 -24.52 28.27 6.06
C GLN A 707 -24.40 27.72 4.62
N GLY A 708 -23.80 26.53 4.48
CA GLY A 708 -23.54 25.89 3.20
C GLY A 708 -22.14 26.16 2.61
N ASP A 709 -21.35 27.05 3.22
CA ASP A 709 -19.91 27.15 2.92
C ASP A 709 -19.18 25.89 3.42
N ASN A 710 -18.00 25.61 2.84
CA ASN A 710 -17.16 24.50 3.31
C ASN A 710 -16.47 24.86 4.64
N VAL A 711 -16.91 24.24 5.73
CA VAL A 711 -16.36 24.45 7.08
C VAL A 711 -15.03 23.70 7.29
N THR A 712 -14.82 22.56 6.63
CA THR A 712 -13.65 21.67 6.86
C THR A 712 -12.32 22.24 6.34
N SER A 713 -12.33 23.44 5.74
CA SER A 713 -11.12 24.19 5.38
C SER A 713 -10.72 25.27 6.38
N ASP A 714 -11.53 25.47 7.44
CA ASP A 714 -11.30 26.45 8.50
C ASP A 714 -10.63 25.80 9.72
N ASP A 715 -10.27 26.61 10.72
CA ASP A 715 -10.24 26.09 12.08
C ASP A 715 -11.66 25.60 12.44
N CYS A 716 -11.81 24.34 12.81
CA CYS A 716 -13.13 23.78 13.14
C CYS A 716 -13.04 22.62 14.12
N VAL A 717 -14.16 22.35 14.79
CA VAL A 717 -14.40 21.13 15.58
C VAL A 717 -15.34 20.23 14.83
N GLU A 718 -15.14 18.91 14.95
CA GLU A 718 -15.91 17.92 14.22
C GLU A 718 -16.39 16.79 15.13
N VAL A 719 -17.64 16.38 14.93
CA VAL A 719 -18.30 15.31 15.67
C VAL A 719 -18.75 14.24 14.68
N PHE A 720 -18.36 13.01 14.96
CA PHE A 720 -18.74 11.85 14.16
C PHE A 720 -19.57 10.87 15.01
N LEU A 721 -20.71 10.44 14.46
CA LEU A 721 -21.63 9.51 15.11
C LEU A 721 -21.87 8.29 14.24
N ASP A 722 -21.68 7.10 14.81
CA ASP A 722 -22.05 5.82 14.21
C ASP A 722 -23.07 5.11 15.13
N PRO A 723 -24.37 5.43 14.99
CA PRO A 723 -25.41 5.05 15.97
C PRO A 723 -25.51 3.56 16.26
N GLY A 724 -25.21 2.71 15.26
CA GLY A 724 -25.28 1.26 15.35
C GLY A 724 -23.93 0.56 15.45
N ILE A 725 -22.82 1.29 15.59
CA ILE A 725 -21.46 0.75 15.48
C ILE A 725 -21.32 -0.05 14.17
N THR A 726 -21.84 0.52 13.09
CA THR A 726 -21.79 -0.05 11.74
C THR A 726 -20.37 -0.13 11.21
N GLN A 727 -19.48 0.73 11.71
CA GLN A 727 -18.07 0.86 11.35
C GLN A 727 -17.81 1.05 9.87
N SER A 728 -18.82 1.55 9.18
CA SER A 728 -18.80 1.78 7.74
C SER A 728 -19.64 2.99 7.36
N LYS A 729 -20.59 3.38 8.21
CA LYS A 729 -21.41 4.58 8.03
C LYS A 729 -21.30 5.48 9.25
N PHE A 730 -21.40 6.78 9.01
CA PHE A 730 -21.44 7.77 10.07
C PHE A 730 -22.21 9.02 9.66
N TYR A 731 -22.66 9.77 10.66
CA TYR A 731 -23.08 11.17 10.56
C TYR A 731 -21.91 12.06 10.97
N HIS A 732 -21.74 13.20 10.30
CA HIS A 732 -20.65 14.14 10.53
C HIS A 732 -21.18 15.56 10.68
N VAL A 733 -20.82 16.23 11.78
CA VAL A 733 -21.08 17.67 11.99
C VAL A 733 -19.75 18.38 12.21
N ALA A 734 -19.45 19.40 11.41
CA ALA A 734 -18.32 20.30 11.62
C ALA A 734 -18.82 21.69 12.00
N VAL A 735 -18.13 22.40 12.89
CA VAL A 735 -18.49 23.77 13.32
C VAL A 735 -17.22 24.62 13.43
N ASN A 736 -17.22 25.81 12.84
CA ASN A 736 -16.09 26.76 12.91
C ASN A 736 -16.24 27.78 14.09
N PRO A 737 -15.23 28.61 14.37
CA PRO A 737 -15.26 29.64 15.41
C PRO A 737 -16.35 30.71 15.29
N LEU A 738 -17.07 30.79 14.17
CA LEU A 738 -18.24 31.67 14.01
C LEU A 738 -19.56 30.95 14.26
N GLY A 739 -19.52 29.66 14.62
CA GLY A 739 -20.71 28.84 14.82
C GLY A 739 -21.37 28.37 13.53
N ILE A 740 -20.75 28.63 12.36
CA ILE A 740 -21.22 28.10 11.07
C ILE A 740 -20.94 26.60 11.04
N TYR A 741 -21.96 25.81 10.70
CA TYR A 741 -21.84 24.36 10.69
C TYR A 741 -21.97 23.77 9.30
N LEU A 742 -21.40 22.58 9.13
CA LEU A 742 -21.59 21.71 7.99
C LEU A 742 -22.10 20.36 8.50
N THR A 743 -23.05 19.76 7.77
CA THR A 743 -23.45 18.37 7.99
C THR A 743 -23.09 17.56 6.75
N ASP A 744 -22.38 16.46 6.96
CA ASP A 744 -21.99 15.51 5.92
C ASP A 744 -22.07 14.08 6.48
N GLY A 745 -21.59 13.10 5.73
CA GLY A 745 -21.36 11.73 6.17
C GLY A 745 -21.85 10.70 5.18
N SER A 746 -21.91 9.45 5.64
CA SER A 746 -22.29 8.32 4.77
C SER A 746 -23.79 8.26 4.47
N TYR A 747 -24.60 9.00 5.21
CA TYR A 747 -26.05 9.08 5.04
C TYR A 747 -26.42 10.30 4.19
N LYS A 748 -26.71 10.05 2.90
CA LYS A 748 -27.16 11.08 1.96
C LYS A 748 -28.47 11.73 2.46
N ASP A 749 -28.66 13.00 2.12
CA ASP A 749 -29.86 13.80 2.41
C ASP A 749 -30.14 14.07 3.90
N TRP A 750 -29.16 13.84 4.78
CA TRP A 750 -29.28 14.20 6.19
C TRP A 750 -29.14 15.71 6.39
N ASN A 751 -30.24 16.37 6.77
CA ASN A 751 -30.31 17.82 7.00
C ASN A 751 -30.96 18.13 8.36
N PRO A 752 -30.24 17.90 9.46
CA PRO A 752 -30.75 18.14 10.82
C PRO A 752 -30.79 19.64 11.16
N ASP A 753 -31.68 20.02 12.07
CA ASP A 753 -31.69 21.36 12.67
C ASP A 753 -30.65 21.43 13.81
N ILE A 754 -29.37 21.53 13.44
CA ILE A 754 -28.27 21.70 14.40
C ILE A 754 -28.42 23.05 15.08
N LYS A 755 -28.31 23.05 16.42
CA LYS A 755 -28.19 24.27 17.20
C LYS A 755 -26.72 24.52 17.48
N THR A 756 -26.22 25.70 17.18
CA THR A 756 -24.82 26.08 17.43
C THR A 756 -24.74 27.51 17.97
N ALA A 757 -23.77 27.75 18.83
CA ALA A 757 -23.32 29.07 19.22
C ALA A 757 -21.82 29.04 19.49
N ALA A 758 -21.13 30.13 19.19
CA ALA A 758 -19.68 30.20 19.32
C ALA A 758 -19.23 31.56 19.85
N THR A 759 -18.18 31.55 20.67
CA THR A 759 -17.57 32.77 21.20
C THR A 759 -16.05 32.70 21.06
N ILE A 760 -15.43 33.78 20.60
CA ILE A 760 -13.99 33.95 20.58
C ILE A 760 -13.59 34.84 21.77
N ASN A 761 -12.82 34.30 22.72
CA ASN A 761 -12.30 35.02 23.87
C ASN A 761 -10.83 35.39 23.65
N LYS A 762 -10.59 36.65 23.28
CA LYS A 762 -9.24 37.14 23.03
C LYS A 762 -8.36 37.26 24.28
N GLU A 763 -8.95 37.48 25.45
CA GLU A 763 -8.18 37.63 26.68
C GLU A 763 -7.61 36.29 27.14
N LYS A 764 -8.38 35.22 26.99
CA LYS A 764 -7.98 33.85 27.33
C LYS A 764 -7.27 33.10 26.20
N GLN A 765 -7.21 33.69 25.00
CA GLN A 765 -6.73 33.03 23.78
C GLN A 765 -7.45 31.70 23.53
N GLU A 766 -8.79 31.71 23.62
CA GLU A 766 -9.60 30.51 23.39
C GLU A 766 -10.83 30.85 22.55
N TRP A 767 -11.41 29.84 21.92
CA TRP A 767 -12.74 29.90 21.35
C TRP A 767 -13.57 28.72 21.81
N ILE A 768 -14.87 28.97 21.99
CA ILE A 768 -15.84 28.02 22.50
C ILE A 768 -16.86 27.77 21.40
N VAL A 769 -17.24 26.51 21.21
CA VAL A 769 -18.42 26.12 20.44
C VAL A 769 -19.32 25.27 21.33
N GLU A 770 -20.58 25.63 21.40
CA GLU A 770 -21.65 24.78 21.90
C GLU A 770 -22.50 24.30 20.73
N LEU A 771 -22.83 23.02 20.71
CA LEU A 771 -23.72 22.44 19.71
C LEU A 771 -24.69 21.43 20.29
N GLY A 772 -25.89 21.41 19.72
CA GLY A 772 -26.93 20.43 19.98
C GLY A 772 -27.27 19.67 18.70
N ILE A 773 -27.07 18.36 18.71
CA ILE A 773 -27.35 17.47 17.57
C ILE A 773 -28.64 16.70 17.87
N PRO A 774 -29.72 16.87 17.06
CA PRO A 774 -30.93 16.07 17.21
C PRO A 774 -30.66 14.59 16.88
N VAL A 775 -30.93 13.67 17.83
CA VAL A 775 -30.64 12.22 17.65
C VAL A 775 -31.89 11.36 17.44
N LYS A 776 -33.09 11.95 17.55
CA LYS A 776 -34.38 11.23 17.43
C LYS A 776 -34.55 10.44 16.13
N GLY A 777 -33.92 10.87 15.03
CA GLY A 777 -33.99 10.21 13.71
C GLY A 777 -32.83 9.26 13.39
N MET A 778 -31.87 9.09 14.32
CA MET A 778 -30.65 8.32 14.09
C MET A 778 -30.71 6.88 14.60
N GLU A 779 -31.77 6.52 15.34
CA GLU A 779 -31.86 5.25 16.08
C GLU A 779 -30.64 5.02 16.99
N LEU A 780 -30.25 6.05 17.75
CA LEU A 780 -29.09 6.01 18.64
C LEU A 780 -29.25 4.88 19.67
N ALA A 781 -28.44 3.82 19.53
CA ALA A 781 -28.44 2.70 20.46
C ALA A 781 -27.83 3.12 21.82
N PRO A 782 -28.12 2.39 22.92
CA PRO A 782 -27.49 2.63 24.22
C PRO A 782 -25.96 2.63 24.17
N ARG A 783 -25.40 1.95 23.17
CA ARG A 783 -23.98 1.93 22.85
C ARG A 783 -23.80 2.30 21.37
N PHE A 784 -23.03 3.35 21.08
CA PHE A 784 -22.81 3.85 19.72
C PHE A 784 -21.35 4.27 19.49
N GLY A 785 -20.94 4.41 18.23
CA GLY A 785 -19.62 4.91 17.86
C GLY A 785 -19.59 6.43 17.89
N LEU A 786 -18.57 7.01 18.52
CA LEU A 786 -18.43 8.45 18.69
C LEU A 786 -16.98 8.89 18.53
N ASN A 787 -16.76 10.03 17.89
CA ASN A 787 -15.50 10.73 17.96
C ASN A 787 -15.68 12.25 17.99
N PHE A 788 -14.81 12.91 18.73
CA PHE A 788 -14.70 14.37 18.79
C PHE A 788 -13.35 14.75 18.24
N ASN A 789 -13.30 15.76 17.38
CA ASN A 789 -12.07 16.13 16.68
C ASN A 789 -11.95 17.65 16.54
N ARG A 790 -10.74 18.10 16.23
CA ARG A 790 -10.43 19.47 15.85
C ARG A 790 -9.46 19.49 14.68
N GLU A 791 -9.81 20.25 13.65
CA GLU A 791 -8.86 20.73 12.65
C GLU A 791 -8.37 22.12 13.06
N ARG A 792 -7.08 22.23 13.36
CA ARG A 792 -6.45 23.51 13.67
C ARG A 792 -5.62 23.97 12.49
N ARG A 793 -5.97 25.11 11.90
CA ARG A 793 -5.42 25.64 10.62
C ARG A 793 -5.01 27.11 10.76
N PRO A 794 -4.17 27.49 11.72
CA PRO A 794 -3.85 28.90 11.92
C PRO A 794 -3.07 29.44 10.72
N LYS A 795 -3.21 30.73 10.43
CA LYS A 795 -2.58 31.39 9.27
C LYS A 795 -1.05 31.31 9.25
N ASP A 796 -0.42 31.04 10.39
CA ASP A 796 1.02 31.08 10.60
C ASP A 796 1.65 29.71 10.90
N ALA A 797 0.86 28.65 11.03
CA ALA A 797 1.36 27.31 11.36
C ALA A 797 0.75 26.23 10.45
N LEU A 798 1.26 25.00 10.61
CA LEU A 798 0.74 23.85 9.90
C LEU A 798 -0.58 23.37 10.48
N LEU A 799 -1.31 22.61 9.66
CA LEU A 799 -2.45 21.81 10.08
C LEU A 799 -2.07 20.92 11.28
N GLU A 800 -2.80 21.06 12.37
CA GLU A 800 -2.76 20.15 13.52
C GLU A 800 -4.13 19.48 13.65
N LEU A 801 -4.15 18.15 13.62
CA LEU A 801 -5.35 17.34 13.77
C LEU A 801 -5.36 16.70 15.15
N SER A 802 -6.42 16.89 15.92
CA SER A 802 -6.60 16.22 17.21
C SER A 802 -7.96 15.53 17.30
N SER A 803 -8.02 14.44 18.08
CA SER A 803 -9.17 13.54 18.18
C SER A 803 -9.25 12.92 19.57
N TRP A 804 -10.45 12.56 20.02
CA TRP A 804 -10.63 11.80 21.25
C TRP A 804 -10.11 10.37 21.07
N VAL A 805 -10.45 9.75 19.93
CA VAL A 805 -9.89 8.48 19.47
C VAL A 805 -9.24 8.66 18.10
N MET A 806 -8.01 8.18 17.96
CA MET A 806 -7.21 8.37 16.74
C MET A 806 -7.81 7.65 15.54
N THR A 807 -7.99 8.41 14.46
CA THR A 807 -8.42 7.89 13.16
C THR A 807 -7.26 7.71 12.19
N ARG A 808 -6.14 8.42 12.41
CA ARG A 808 -4.94 8.41 11.58
C ARG A 808 -5.19 8.83 10.14
N GLY A 809 -4.99 10.11 9.85
CA GLY A 809 -5.40 10.78 8.60
C GLY A 809 -6.72 11.53 8.75
N GLY A 810 -7.68 11.31 7.83
CA GLY A 810 -9.00 11.95 7.91
C GLY A 810 -9.87 11.36 9.03
N PHE A 811 -10.72 12.18 9.64
CA PHE A 811 -11.55 11.79 10.79
C PHE A 811 -12.70 10.83 10.46
N GLY A 812 -13.14 10.76 9.19
CA GLY A 812 -14.27 9.93 8.73
C GLY A 812 -14.01 8.42 8.67
N ARG A 813 -13.48 7.83 9.75
CA ARG A 813 -13.10 6.41 9.86
C ARG A 813 -13.86 5.71 10.97
N PRO A 814 -15.14 5.34 10.74
CA PRO A 814 -16.04 4.82 11.78
C PRO A 814 -15.57 3.51 12.40
N GLU A 815 -14.72 2.74 11.70
CA GLU A 815 -14.07 1.55 12.25
C GLU A 815 -13.11 1.85 13.42
N ARG A 816 -12.77 3.12 13.65
CA ARG A 816 -11.86 3.59 14.70
C ARG A 816 -12.52 4.44 15.77
N PHE A 817 -13.83 4.72 15.67
CA PHE A 817 -14.48 5.57 16.66
C PHE A 817 -14.43 4.93 18.06
N GLY A 818 -14.42 5.79 19.08
CA GLY A 818 -14.60 5.37 20.45
C GLY A 818 -16.01 4.83 20.67
N THR A 819 -16.20 4.15 21.80
CA THR A 819 -17.53 3.69 22.21
C THR A 819 -18.14 4.72 23.17
N ALA A 820 -19.30 5.25 22.83
CA ALA A 820 -20.14 5.98 23.77
C ALA A 820 -21.20 5.04 24.35
N ILE A 821 -21.43 5.13 25.67
CA ILE A 821 -22.45 4.38 26.39
C ILE A 821 -23.36 5.39 27.10
N ILE A 822 -24.66 5.37 26.80
CA ILE A 822 -25.64 6.21 27.50
C ILE A 822 -25.80 5.66 28.92
N VAL A 823 -25.66 6.51 29.92
CA VAL A 823 -25.86 6.17 31.33
C VAL A 823 -26.91 7.10 31.95
N ASP A 824 -27.76 6.51 32.78
CA ASP A 824 -28.85 7.21 33.48
C ASP A 824 -28.36 8.00 34.70
#